data_AF-A0A2G9MD26-F1
#
_entry.id   AF-A0A2G9MD26-F1
#
_cell.length_a   1.000
_cell.length_b   1.000
_cell.length_c   1.000
_cell.angle_alpha   90.00
_cell.angle_beta   90.00
_cell.angle_gamma   90.00
#
_symmetry.space_group_name_H-M   'P 1'
#
loop_
_entity.id
_entity.type
_entity.pdbx_description
1 polymer ?
#
loop_
_entity_poly.entity_id
_entity_poly.type
_entity_poly.pdbx_seq_one_letter_code
_entity_poly.pdbx_strand_id
1 'polypeptide(L)'
;MTQNNVDRIVQLLIPPSLVLLLVVTIFELFYGVGKGMLVFIDIFDVYVVLIFAIDLYFRWFETPHFFPYVKKHILDIIATIPFNLIFIGIQGLVFIRALRGVRIIARVAEIAWFARYGRLFRIVRFGTRAPRFLRVRKNVKTTTIRKVQPHEKELKKTLSFKVILLITINSIMGTGIWFLTSAGAKYAGPASLISWGLLSLISVYIAMCFSELTSMFPKAGGVYEFAKQTYGRFWSFVIGWTTSIAGSVTIAMLLLGALQYLIPIRYSFLYIPIAILLIVIFSFVAFRGMQTSTYVLVTFALITLTAIIAIIVPGFINFQPGNFDPFFVFPTMNILLAIFFIAETFFGWESAIFLSAETKNPTKVMPKALIYGTLIIAILSFFLAFTAMGTIPWTEYANSVAPLRDLGSVYFGSTGGVIFSVLIFISVVGATAGWIVTAPRLLMSIAEDKLFFTQFAKIHPKHKSPYISIFFQAFVVSALVIIGTGSYETLLHMLIPLILVVYSAVLLSVVILRFKKPELKRPYKVIFGKTGPFVTILFMIFLLIMFIRETHSALDILRVSGGLIAFGVPAYFAIELFYDKKYVTLRRNIVVHLSHNIHKLPLPQLTFNRIISFAGPFTNKTIIMAYNFPLGSFTRRIFKGNIPFKRIYVANQSKEEIRVFKENIPVKYKELINVHFLRTVKIPSELGTVDSFISFNDLGHVKDMSVFVHSMRKVLSKNGTFCFYIRHSLINMSPNALVVEDKKKILALFRKENLQVTYLKKRRLFKTKIFIYGRK
;
A
#
# COMPACT_ATOMS: atom_id res chain seq x y z
N MET A 1 -1.35 -25.52 -31.43
CA MET A 1 -1.00 -24.08 -31.31
C MET A 1 0.15 -23.79 -32.28
N THR A 2 0.11 -22.72 -33.07
CA THR A 2 1.25 -22.36 -33.94
C THR A 2 2.47 -21.94 -33.10
N GLN A 3 3.69 -22.14 -33.62
CA GLN A 3 4.96 -21.77 -32.96
C GLN A 3 4.95 -20.31 -32.43
N ASN A 4 4.39 -19.39 -33.22
CA ASN A 4 4.18 -17.98 -32.84
C ASN A 4 3.23 -17.76 -31.65
N ASN A 5 2.28 -18.67 -31.39
CA ASN A 5 1.38 -18.55 -30.24
C ASN A 5 2.09 -18.91 -28.93
N VAL A 6 2.98 -19.91 -28.96
CA VAL A 6 3.72 -20.36 -27.78
C VAL A 6 4.75 -19.32 -27.36
N ASP A 7 5.57 -18.80 -28.29
CA ASP A 7 6.50 -17.70 -28.02
C ASP A 7 5.78 -16.49 -27.42
N ARG A 8 4.64 -16.12 -28.00
CA ARG A 8 3.85 -14.99 -27.50
C ARG A 8 3.31 -15.22 -26.08
N ILE A 9 2.86 -16.43 -25.75
CA ILE A 9 2.41 -16.78 -24.39
C ILE A 9 3.59 -16.70 -23.41
N VAL A 10 4.74 -17.23 -23.79
CA VAL A 10 5.96 -17.27 -22.97
C VAL A 10 6.47 -15.86 -22.68
N GLN A 11 6.61 -15.01 -23.70
CA GLN A 11 6.99 -13.60 -23.53
C GLN A 11 6.04 -12.82 -22.61
N LEU A 12 4.80 -13.28 -22.49
CA LEU A 12 3.77 -12.67 -21.66
C LEU A 12 3.73 -13.25 -20.23
N LEU A 13 4.25 -14.47 -20.00
CA LEU A 13 4.39 -15.05 -18.66
C LEU A 13 5.68 -14.62 -17.95
N ILE A 14 6.68 -14.12 -18.68
CA ILE A 14 7.97 -13.73 -18.10
C ILE A 14 7.83 -12.69 -16.97
N PRO A 15 7.14 -11.53 -17.16
CA PRO A 15 7.01 -10.54 -16.08
C PRO A 15 6.26 -10.97 -14.82
N PRO A 16 5.08 -11.62 -14.87
CA PRO A 16 4.45 -12.13 -13.65
C PRO A 16 5.30 -13.22 -12.98
N SER A 17 6.03 -14.03 -13.75
CA SER A 17 6.96 -15.03 -13.20
C SER A 17 8.16 -14.39 -12.51
N LEU A 18 8.71 -13.28 -13.04
CA LEU A 18 9.77 -12.51 -12.39
C LEU A 18 9.29 -11.82 -11.10
N VAL A 19 8.05 -11.32 -11.09
CA VAL A 19 7.46 -10.73 -9.88
C VAL A 19 7.31 -11.80 -8.81
N LEU A 20 6.74 -12.96 -9.16
CA LEU A 20 6.56 -14.05 -8.21
C LEU A 20 7.90 -14.64 -7.75
N LEU A 21 8.89 -14.75 -8.64
CA LEU A 21 10.28 -15.10 -8.29
C LEU A 21 10.84 -14.13 -7.27
N LEU A 22 10.66 -12.82 -7.48
CA LEU A 22 11.12 -11.80 -6.54
C LEU A 22 10.40 -11.90 -5.19
N VAL A 23 9.08 -12.14 -5.18
CA VAL A 23 8.31 -12.37 -3.94
C VAL A 23 8.88 -13.53 -3.15
N VAL A 24 9.01 -14.69 -3.79
CA VAL A 24 9.48 -15.92 -3.14
C VAL A 24 10.91 -15.75 -2.64
N THR A 25 11.77 -15.10 -3.43
CA THR A 25 13.16 -14.81 -3.05
C THR A 25 13.22 -13.91 -1.83
N ILE A 26 12.41 -12.85 -1.78
CA ILE A 26 12.34 -11.93 -0.62
C ILE A 26 11.80 -12.66 0.60
N PHE A 27 10.73 -13.43 0.44
CA PHE A 27 10.13 -14.18 1.55
C PHE A 27 11.15 -15.14 2.18
N GLU A 28 11.88 -15.90 1.36
CA GLU A 28 12.92 -16.79 1.86
C GLU A 28 14.13 -16.06 2.44
N LEU A 29 14.54 -14.93 1.86
CA LEU A 29 15.68 -14.15 2.34
C LEU A 29 15.46 -13.64 3.77
N PHE A 30 14.23 -13.23 4.07
CA PHE A 30 13.92 -12.48 5.29
C PHE A 30 13.15 -13.27 6.36
N TYR A 31 12.35 -14.28 5.98
CA TYR A 31 11.49 -15.01 6.94
C TYR A 31 11.94 -16.45 7.19
N GLY A 32 12.83 -17.00 6.36
CA GLY A 32 13.11 -18.43 6.38
C GLY A 32 11.89 -19.27 5.96
N VAL A 33 12.11 -20.54 5.63
CA VAL A 33 11.07 -21.37 5.02
C VAL A 33 11.09 -22.76 5.64
N GLY A 34 9.97 -23.21 6.20
CA GLY A 34 9.82 -24.57 6.72
C GLY A 34 9.89 -25.61 5.58
N LYS A 35 10.23 -26.87 5.91
CA LYS A 35 10.43 -27.97 4.92
C LYS A 35 9.30 -28.12 3.90
N GLY A 36 8.03 -27.93 4.31
CA GLY A 36 6.88 -28.03 3.39
C GLY A 36 6.78 -26.87 2.39
N MET A 37 7.20 -25.67 2.78
CA MET A 37 7.17 -24.50 1.89
C MET A 37 8.39 -24.48 0.94
N LEU A 38 9.51 -25.13 1.31
CA LEU A 38 10.64 -25.38 0.39
C LEU A 38 10.21 -26.15 -0.87
N VAL A 39 9.40 -27.19 -0.71
CA VAL A 39 8.86 -27.96 -1.85
C VAL A 39 8.04 -27.07 -2.80
N PHE A 40 7.24 -26.15 -2.24
CA PHE A 40 6.47 -25.20 -3.05
C PHE A 40 7.37 -24.22 -3.80
N ILE A 41 8.44 -23.74 -3.14
CA ILE A 41 9.47 -22.89 -3.77
C ILE A 41 10.16 -23.63 -4.91
N ASP A 42 10.48 -24.90 -4.72
CA ASP A 42 11.16 -25.74 -5.72
C ASP A 42 10.26 -25.98 -6.95
N ILE A 43 8.98 -26.30 -6.74
CA ILE A 43 7.99 -26.42 -7.82
C ILE A 43 7.88 -25.10 -8.59
N PHE A 44 7.84 -23.98 -7.88
CA PHE A 44 7.78 -22.67 -8.49
C PHE A 44 9.05 -22.35 -9.29
N ASP A 45 10.23 -22.70 -8.78
CA ASP A 45 11.49 -22.51 -9.46
C ASP A 45 11.55 -23.31 -10.77
N VAL A 46 11.07 -24.56 -10.78
CA VAL A 46 10.93 -25.37 -12.00
C VAL A 46 10.01 -24.67 -13.02
N TYR A 47 8.88 -24.13 -12.57
CA TYR A 47 7.96 -23.37 -13.43
C TYR A 47 8.64 -22.14 -14.07
N VAL A 48 9.37 -21.34 -13.28
CA VAL A 48 10.08 -20.15 -13.79
C VAL A 48 11.19 -20.55 -14.76
N VAL A 49 11.96 -21.59 -14.42
CA VAL A 49 13.00 -22.13 -15.30
C VAL A 49 12.41 -22.58 -16.62
N LEU A 50 11.32 -23.33 -16.60
CA LEU A 50 10.66 -23.84 -17.81
C LEU A 50 10.23 -22.69 -18.73
N ILE A 51 9.61 -21.64 -18.20
CA ILE A 51 9.22 -20.46 -18.98
C ILE A 51 10.44 -19.80 -19.62
N PHE A 52 11.51 -19.63 -18.86
CA PHE A 52 12.70 -18.95 -19.36
C PHE A 52 13.51 -19.80 -20.33
N ALA A 53 13.49 -21.13 -20.18
CA ALA A 53 14.09 -22.09 -21.10
C ALA A 53 13.33 -22.11 -22.43
N ILE A 54 12.00 -22.09 -22.40
CA ILE A 54 11.17 -21.96 -23.60
C ILE A 54 11.41 -20.61 -24.29
N ASP A 55 11.53 -19.50 -23.54
CA ASP A 55 11.88 -18.18 -24.09
C ASP A 55 13.27 -18.19 -24.74
N LEU A 56 14.20 -18.95 -24.16
CA LEU A 56 15.54 -19.12 -24.72
C LEU A 56 15.47 -19.90 -26.04
N TYR A 57 14.77 -21.03 -26.03
CA TYR A 57 14.53 -21.87 -27.21
C TYR A 57 13.95 -21.07 -28.40
N PHE A 58 13.00 -20.15 -28.17
CA PHE A 58 12.48 -19.33 -29.28
C PHE A 58 13.49 -18.33 -29.83
N ARG A 59 14.38 -17.78 -29.01
CA ARG A 59 15.44 -16.84 -29.47
C ARG A 59 16.49 -17.51 -30.30
N TRP A 60 16.74 -18.80 -30.07
CA TRP A 60 17.65 -19.58 -30.91
C TRP A 60 17.28 -19.47 -32.39
N PHE A 61 15.98 -19.48 -32.70
CA PHE A 61 15.49 -19.33 -34.07
C PHE A 61 15.65 -17.92 -34.65
N GLU A 62 15.91 -16.90 -33.83
CA GLU A 62 16.18 -15.53 -34.29
C GLU A 62 17.68 -15.30 -34.63
N THR A 63 18.58 -16.17 -34.16
CA THR A 63 20.01 -16.09 -34.42
C THR A 63 20.55 -17.48 -34.79
N PRO A 64 20.66 -17.82 -36.09
CA PRO A 64 20.94 -19.19 -36.55
C PRO A 64 22.40 -19.68 -36.32
N HIS A 65 23.18 -19.01 -35.47
CA HIS A 65 24.58 -19.37 -35.19
C HIS A 65 24.83 -19.59 -33.69
N PHE A 66 25.46 -20.72 -33.36
CA PHE A 66 25.65 -21.19 -31.97
C PHE A 66 26.50 -20.24 -31.11
N PHE A 67 27.74 -19.95 -31.53
CA PHE A 67 28.67 -19.15 -30.74
C PHE A 67 28.19 -17.70 -30.47
N PRO A 68 27.67 -16.96 -31.47
CA PRO A 68 27.10 -15.63 -31.25
C PRO A 68 25.89 -15.65 -30.31
N TYR A 69 25.03 -16.66 -30.43
CA TYR A 69 23.87 -16.83 -29.55
C TYR A 69 24.28 -17.07 -28.10
N VAL A 70 25.18 -18.02 -27.85
CA VAL A 70 25.67 -18.34 -26.51
C VAL A 70 26.34 -17.11 -25.89
N LYS A 71 27.23 -16.42 -26.62
CA LYS A 71 27.90 -15.20 -26.13
C LYS A 71 26.90 -14.08 -25.77
N LYS A 72 25.83 -13.93 -26.55
CA LYS A 72 24.79 -12.92 -26.35
C LYS A 72 23.82 -13.26 -25.21
N HIS A 73 23.63 -14.54 -24.92
CA HIS A 73 22.63 -15.05 -23.97
C HIS A 73 23.23 -15.87 -22.81
N ILE A 74 24.54 -15.81 -22.56
CA ILE A 74 25.22 -16.66 -21.56
C ILE A 74 24.62 -16.52 -20.15
N LEU A 75 24.33 -15.29 -19.73
CA LEU A 75 23.69 -14.99 -18.45
C LEU A 75 22.24 -15.50 -18.39
N ASP A 76 21.55 -15.48 -19.53
CA ASP A 76 20.17 -15.99 -19.66
C ASP A 76 20.13 -17.52 -19.64
N ILE A 77 21.16 -18.18 -20.20
CA ILE A 77 21.38 -19.64 -20.21
C ILE A 77 21.69 -20.12 -18.79
N ILE A 78 22.63 -19.48 -18.11
CA ILE A 78 22.99 -19.79 -16.71
C ILE A 78 21.75 -19.66 -15.80
N ALA A 79 20.95 -18.62 -16.01
CA ALA A 79 19.72 -18.37 -15.27
C ALA A 79 18.60 -19.42 -15.47
N THR A 80 18.67 -20.20 -16.57
CA THR A 80 17.71 -21.28 -16.91
C THR A 80 18.14 -22.67 -16.46
N ILE A 81 19.29 -22.81 -15.80
CA ILE A 81 19.72 -24.10 -15.28
C ILE A 81 18.94 -24.38 -13.98
N PRO A 82 18.09 -25.42 -13.92
CA PRO A 82 17.38 -25.77 -12.70
C PRO A 82 18.36 -26.38 -11.71
N PHE A 83 18.80 -25.57 -10.73
CA PHE A 83 19.78 -25.97 -9.73
C PHE A 83 19.33 -27.22 -8.96
N ASN A 84 18.08 -27.29 -8.52
CA ASN A 84 17.56 -28.45 -7.79
C ASN A 84 17.64 -29.77 -8.58
N LEU A 85 17.58 -29.77 -9.92
CA LEU A 85 17.68 -30.98 -10.73
C LEU A 85 19.13 -31.49 -10.86
N ILE A 86 20.11 -30.58 -10.95
CA ILE A 86 21.53 -30.94 -10.89
C ILE A 86 21.84 -31.64 -9.56
N PHE A 87 21.25 -31.14 -8.47
CA PHE A 87 21.51 -31.67 -7.13
C PHE A 87 20.62 -32.83 -6.71
N ILE A 88 19.43 -33.03 -7.27
CA ILE A 88 18.70 -34.31 -7.18
C ILE A 88 19.51 -35.43 -7.84
N GLY A 89 20.20 -35.13 -8.96
CA GLY A 89 21.17 -36.05 -9.57
C GLY A 89 22.37 -36.33 -8.67
N ILE A 90 22.92 -35.30 -7.99
CA ILE A 90 24.03 -35.45 -7.03
C ILE A 90 23.57 -36.16 -5.74
N GLN A 91 22.37 -35.89 -5.22
CA GLN A 91 21.79 -36.60 -4.07
C GLN A 91 21.47 -38.05 -4.44
N GLY A 92 21.02 -38.32 -5.66
CA GLY A 92 20.91 -39.68 -6.20
C GLY A 92 22.26 -40.38 -6.21
N LEU A 93 23.34 -39.69 -6.63
CA LEU A 93 24.72 -40.19 -6.56
C LEU A 93 25.20 -40.42 -5.12
N VAL A 94 24.84 -39.55 -4.17
CA VAL A 94 25.17 -39.69 -2.75
C VAL A 94 24.35 -40.81 -2.09
N PHE A 95 23.07 -41.00 -2.48
CA PHE A 95 22.22 -42.10 -2.05
C PHE A 95 22.76 -43.45 -2.57
N ILE A 96 23.24 -43.48 -3.82
CA ILE A 96 23.95 -44.63 -4.40
C ILE A 96 25.27 -44.89 -3.66
N ARG A 97 25.99 -43.86 -3.20
CA ARG A 97 27.20 -44.01 -2.34
C ARG A 97 26.87 -44.41 -0.90
N ALA A 98 25.72 -44.01 -0.36
CA ALA A 98 25.24 -44.42 0.96
C ALA A 98 24.80 -45.89 0.99
N LEU A 99 24.25 -46.40 -0.11
CA LEU A 99 24.04 -47.83 -0.34
C LEU A 99 25.35 -48.64 -0.34
N ARG A 100 26.51 -48.00 -0.59
CA ARG A 100 27.85 -48.61 -0.51
C ARG A 100 28.52 -48.51 0.87
N GLY A 101 27.77 -48.18 1.94
CA GLY A 101 28.21 -48.45 3.31
C GLY A 101 29.15 -47.44 3.97
N VAL A 102 29.27 -46.20 3.48
CA VAL A 102 30.05 -45.15 4.16
C VAL A 102 29.15 -44.38 5.13
N ARG A 103 29.27 -44.66 6.45
CA ARG A 103 28.61 -43.90 7.53
C ARG A 103 29.48 -42.71 7.96
N ILE A 104 29.18 -41.46 7.57
CA ILE A 104 29.80 -40.28 8.21
C ILE A 104 28.86 -39.05 8.23
N ILE A 105 28.34 -38.73 9.43
CA ILE A 105 28.24 -37.42 10.14
C ILE A 105 27.75 -36.12 9.41
N ALA A 106 27.43 -36.09 8.12
CA ALA A 106 27.18 -34.83 7.38
C ALA A 106 25.70 -34.37 7.24
N ARG A 107 24.74 -34.85 8.07
CA ARG A 107 23.30 -34.66 7.77
C ARG A 107 22.68 -33.29 8.07
N VAL A 108 23.33 -32.38 8.82
CA VAL A 108 22.70 -31.09 9.23
C VAL A 108 23.46 -29.86 8.71
N ALA A 109 24.79 -29.91 8.63
CA ALA A 109 25.61 -28.78 8.16
C ALA A 109 25.53 -28.57 6.64
N GLU A 110 25.41 -29.64 5.86
CA GLU A 110 25.35 -29.55 4.39
C GLU A 110 24.04 -28.93 3.90
N ILE A 111 22.90 -29.23 4.53
CA ILE A 111 21.58 -28.71 4.11
C ILE A 111 21.49 -27.18 4.23
N ALA A 112 22.11 -26.60 5.26
CA ALA A 112 22.17 -25.15 5.45
C ALA A 112 23.13 -24.46 4.46
N TRP A 113 24.21 -25.14 4.07
CA TRP A 113 25.16 -24.67 3.06
C TRP A 113 24.53 -24.67 1.65
N PHE A 114 23.72 -25.69 1.32
CA PHE A 114 23.03 -25.82 0.03
C PHE A 114 21.89 -24.83 -0.18
N ALA A 115 21.10 -24.51 0.86
CA ALA A 115 20.03 -23.51 0.78
C ALA A 115 20.53 -22.08 0.48
N ARG A 116 21.81 -21.79 0.79
CA ARG A 116 22.43 -20.48 0.54
C ARG A 116 22.62 -20.18 -0.96
N TYR A 117 22.90 -21.20 -1.76
CA TYR A 117 23.13 -21.05 -3.21
C TYR A 117 21.83 -20.90 -4.00
N GLY A 118 20.74 -21.58 -3.61
CA GLY A 118 19.43 -21.44 -4.25
C GLY A 118 18.89 -20.00 -4.25
N ARG A 119 19.22 -19.21 -3.23
CA ARG A 119 18.87 -17.77 -3.16
C ARG A 119 19.68 -16.93 -4.14
N LEU A 120 21.00 -17.18 -4.21
CA LEU A 120 21.90 -16.46 -5.11
C LEU A 120 21.50 -16.65 -6.58
N PHE A 121 21.15 -17.88 -6.97
CA PHE A 121 20.70 -18.19 -8.32
C PHE A 121 19.36 -17.51 -8.69
N ARG A 122 18.41 -17.39 -7.76
CA ARG A 122 17.17 -16.64 -8.01
C ARG A 122 17.43 -15.14 -8.16
N ILE A 123 18.34 -14.57 -7.38
CA ILE A 123 18.79 -13.18 -7.53
C ILE A 123 19.45 -12.98 -8.90
N VAL A 124 20.35 -13.87 -9.29
CA VAL A 124 20.99 -13.84 -10.61
C VAL A 124 19.95 -13.96 -11.72
N ARG A 125 19.03 -14.93 -11.64
CA ARG A 125 17.96 -15.13 -12.61
C ARG A 125 17.05 -13.91 -12.75
N PHE A 126 16.70 -13.28 -11.62
CA PHE A 126 15.98 -12.01 -11.63
C PHE A 126 16.82 -10.91 -12.29
N GLY A 127 18.08 -10.74 -11.87
CA GLY A 127 18.98 -9.68 -12.34
C GLY A 127 19.25 -9.73 -13.85
N THR A 128 19.47 -10.92 -14.42
CA THR A 128 19.76 -11.10 -15.85
C THR A 128 18.53 -10.83 -16.73
N ARG A 129 17.33 -11.15 -16.24
CA ARG A 129 16.06 -10.95 -16.98
C ARG A 129 15.34 -9.65 -16.60
N ALA A 130 15.76 -8.95 -15.53
CA ALA A 130 15.21 -7.67 -15.09
C ALA A 130 15.21 -6.58 -16.18
N PRO A 131 16.23 -6.45 -17.07
CA PRO A 131 16.19 -5.47 -18.15
C PRO A 131 15.01 -5.67 -19.11
N ARG A 132 14.58 -6.91 -19.35
CA ARG A 132 13.40 -7.23 -20.18
C ARG A 132 12.10 -6.81 -19.49
N PHE A 133 12.04 -7.06 -18.19
CA PHE A 133 10.96 -6.59 -17.33
C PHE A 133 10.89 -5.04 -17.29
N LEU A 134 12.04 -4.37 -17.20
CA LEU A 134 12.15 -2.90 -17.21
C LEU A 134 11.91 -2.27 -18.60
N ARG A 135 12.12 -3.00 -19.71
CA ARG A 135 11.76 -2.52 -21.06
C ARG A 135 10.27 -2.33 -21.25
N VAL A 136 9.42 -3.13 -20.58
CA VAL A 136 7.96 -2.91 -20.55
C VAL A 136 7.63 -1.52 -19.99
N ARG A 137 8.44 -1.04 -19.04
CA ARG A 137 8.29 0.27 -18.40
C ARG A 137 8.71 1.45 -19.29
N LYS A 138 9.72 1.30 -20.17
CA LYS A 138 10.20 2.39 -21.06
C LYS A 138 9.11 2.93 -22.00
N ASN A 139 8.09 2.13 -22.33
CA ASN A 139 6.96 2.56 -23.16
C ASN A 139 5.84 3.26 -22.38
N VAL A 140 5.91 3.27 -21.05
CA VAL A 140 5.05 4.09 -20.20
C VAL A 140 5.67 5.49 -20.18
N LYS A 141 5.33 6.30 -21.19
CA LYS A 141 5.67 7.75 -21.23
C LYS A 141 5.52 8.30 -19.82
N THR A 142 6.59 8.93 -19.33
CA THR A 142 6.70 9.68 -18.08
C THR A 142 5.36 10.31 -17.77
N THR A 143 4.57 9.64 -16.93
CA THR A 143 3.19 10.06 -16.71
C THR A 143 3.30 11.35 -15.94
N THR A 144 2.91 12.45 -16.57
CA THR A 144 2.91 13.77 -15.95
C THR A 144 2.17 13.65 -14.63
N ILE A 145 2.90 13.79 -13.53
CA ILE A 145 2.35 13.71 -12.18
C ILE A 145 1.25 14.75 -12.12
N ARG A 146 0.00 14.30 -11.88
CA ARG A 146 -1.15 15.21 -11.81
C ARG A 146 -0.87 16.25 -10.72
N LYS A 147 -0.90 17.53 -11.09
CA LYS A 147 -0.64 18.64 -10.15
C LYS A 147 -1.65 18.65 -8.99
N VAL A 148 -2.90 18.27 -9.24
CA VAL A 148 -4.02 18.22 -8.27
C VAL A 148 -4.78 16.90 -8.42
N GLN A 149 -5.07 16.23 -7.31
CA GLN A 149 -5.79 14.95 -7.33
C GLN A 149 -7.31 15.18 -7.45
N PRO A 150 -8.07 14.36 -8.22
CA PRO A 150 -9.49 14.61 -8.49
C PRO A 150 -10.37 14.73 -7.25
N HIS A 151 -9.99 14.06 -6.16
CA HIS A 151 -10.77 13.95 -4.93
C HIS A 151 -10.30 14.89 -3.81
N GLU A 152 -9.18 15.62 -4.00
CA GLU A 152 -8.80 16.73 -3.11
C GLU A 152 -9.90 17.80 -3.05
N LYS A 153 -10.71 17.95 -4.10
CA LYS A 153 -11.89 18.82 -4.11
C LYS A 153 -13.11 18.23 -3.37
N GLU A 154 -13.12 16.93 -3.11
CA GLU A 154 -14.24 16.22 -2.47
C GLU A 154 -14.08 16.12 -0.95
N LEU A 155 -12.85 16.22 -0.44
CA LEU A 155 -12.57 16.32 0.99
C LEU A 155 -12.94 17.71 1.52
N LYS A 156 -13.67 17.74 2.63
CA LYS A 156 -14.15 18.99 3.22
C LYS A 156 -13.06 19.56 4.11
N LYS A 157 -12.68 20.83 3.88
CA LYS A 157 -11.71 21.56 4.73
C LYS A 157 -12.36 21.94 6.06
N THR A 158 -12.38 21.02 7.02
CA THR A 158 -13.03 21.21 8.32
C THR A 158 -12.05 21.53 9.44
N LEU A 159 -10.77 21.19 9.30
CA LEU A 159 -9.84 21.19 10.43
C LEU A 159 -9.20 22.57 10.61
N SER A 160 -9.31 23.11 11.83
CA SER A 160 -8.70 24.38 12.24
C SER A 160 -7.30 24.15 12.82
N PHE A 161 -6.56 25.24 13.05
CA PHE A 161 -5.24 25.17 13.69
C PHE A 161 -5.27 24.48 15.06
N LYS A 162 -6.21 24.85 15.95
CA LYS A 162 -6.32 24.26 17.29
C LYS A 162 -6.56 22.75 17.23
N VAL A 163 -7.41 22.32 16.29
CA VAL A 163 -7.70 20.90 16.09
C VAL A 163 -6.47 20.13 15.61
N ILE A 164 -5.76 20.64 14.59
CA ILE A 164 -4.56 19.96 14.09
C ILE A 164 -3.46 19.93 15.15
N LEU A 165 -3.30 21.00 15.94
CA LEU A 165 -2.35 21.05 17.05
C LEU A 165 -2.63 19.95 18.07
N LEU A 166 -3.88 19.82 18.55
CA LEU A 166 -4.27 18.79 19.50
C LEU A 166 -4.14 17.38 18.93
N ILE A 167 -4.51 17.16 17.66
CA ILE A 167 -4.29 15.88 16.98
C ILE A 167 -2.80 15.57 16.88
N THR A 168 -1.95 16.57 16.59
CA THR A 168 -0.50 16.39 16.49
C THR A 168 0.09 15.99 17.84
N ILE A 169 -0.32 16.68 18.92
CA ILE A 169 0.10 16.34 20.29
C ILE A 169 -0.29 14.90 20.61
N ASN A 170 -1.56 14.54 20.42
CA ASN A 170 -2.06 13.22 20.75
C ASN A 170 -1.46 12.09 19.89
N SER A 171 -1.15 12.35 18.63
CA SER A 171 -0.57 11.33 17.76
C SER A 171 0.93 11.11 17.98
N ILE A 172 1.66 12.14 18.42
CA ILE A 172 3.08 12.01 18.79
C ILE A 172 3.22 11.43 20.20
N MET A 173 2.31 11.79 21.13
CA MET A 173 2.23 11.19 22.46
C MET A 173 1.66 9.76 22.38
N GLY A 174 2.45 8.85 21.83
CA GLY A 174 2.20 7.42 21.78
C GLY A 174 2.49 6.74 23.13
N THR A 175 3.03 5.53 23.07
CA THR A 175 3.46 4.78 24.26
C THR A 175 4.74 5.36 24.89
N GLY A 176 5.58 6.02 24.09
CA GLY A 176 6.93 6.39 24.51
C GLY A 176 7.00 7.23 25.78
N ILE A 177 6.16 8.26 25.88
CA ILE A 177 6.16 9.14 27.06
C ILE A 177 5.71 8.44 28.34
N TRP A 178 4.95 7.35 28.21
CA TRP A 178 4.37 6.63 29.33
C TRP A 178 5.23 5.46 29.82
N PHE A 179 6.08 4.91 28.95
CA PHE A 179 6.94 3.76 29.24
C PHE A 179 8.43 4.10 29.25
N LEU A 180 8.91 4.95 28.34
CA LEU A 180 10.33 5.06 28.03
C LEU A 180 11.09 6.00 28.97
N THR A 181 10.40 6.69 29.88
CA THR A 181 11.03 7.44 30.97
C THR A 181 11.81 6.50 31.90
N SER A 182 11.29 5.32 32.23
CA SER A 182 12.05 4.30 32.98
C SER A 182 13.18 3.70 32.16
N ALA A 183 12.98 3.51 30.84
CA ALA A 183 14.05 3.07 29.95
C ALA A 183 15.22 4.07 29.91
N GLY A 184 14.94 5.38 29.86
CA GLY A 184 15.97 6.41 29.96
C GLY A 184 16.80 6.28 31.24
N ALA A 185 16.11 6.16 32.39
CA ALA A 185 16.75 5.95 33.69
C ALA A 185 17.56 4.65 33.75
N LYS A 186 17.07 3.58 33.12
CA LYS A 186 17.77 2.29 33.06
C LYS A 186 19.11 2.34 32.34
N TYR A 187 19.20 3.09 31.25
CA TYR A 187 20.40 3.11 30.41
C TYR A 187 21.39 4.19 30.80
N ALA A 188 20.92 5.35 31.28
CA ALA A 188 21.78 6.50 31.58
C ALA A 188 21.57 7.10 32.98
N GLY A 189 20.74 6.48 33.84
CA GLY A 189 20.47 7.00 35.18
C GLY A 189 19.88 8.41 35.16
N PRO A 190 20.19 9.25 36.17
CA PRO A 190 19.77 10.65 36.20
C PRO A 190 20.29 11.47 35.01
N ALA A 191 21.47 11.13 34.47
CA ALA A 191 22.04 11.75 33.28
C ALA A 191 21.20 11.55 32.00
N SER A 192 20.20 10.66 32.01
CA SER A 192 19.23 10.51 30.91
C SER A 192 18.43 11.79 30.61
N LEU A 193 18.38 12.76 31.53
CA LEU A 193 17.81 14.08 31.25
C LEU A 193 18.51 14.81 30.12
N ILE A 194 19.82 14.62 29.97
CA ILE A 194 20.59 15.16 28.84
C ILE A 194 20.10 14.50 27.54
N SER A 195 19.85 13.19 27.57
CA SER A 195 19.28 12.45 26.43
C SER A 195 17.90 13.00 26.04
N TRP A 196 17.02 13.27 27.00
CA TRP A 196 15.71 13.86 26.77
C TRP A 196 15.80 15.26 26.15
N GLY A 197 16.73 16.09 26.64
CA GLY A 197 16.98 17.43 26.08
C GLY A 197 17.50 17.37 24.64
N LEU A 198 18.52 16.54 24.38
CA LEU A 198 19.10 16.37 23.05
C LEU A 198 18.09 15.81 22.05
N LEU A 199 17.34 14.76 22.42
CA LEU A 199 16.31 14.18 21.58
C LEU A 199 15.19 15.20 21.28
N SER A 200 14.80 16.01 22.26
CA SER A 200 13.80 17.07 22.08
C SER A 200 14.24 18.08 21.02
N LEU A 201 15.49 18.55 21.07
CA LEU A 201 16.05 19.46 20.07
C LEU A 201 16.06 18.85 18.67
N ILE A 202 16.52 17.60 18.55
CA ILE A 202 16.55 16.86 17.28
C ILE A 202 15.12 16.67 16.73
N SER A 203 14.17 16.35 17.59
CA SER A 203 12.77 16.11 17.21
C SER A 203 12.08 17.37 16.72
N VAL A 204 12.32 18.52 17.37
CA VAL A 204 11.85 19.82 16.89
C VAL A 204 12.46 20.13 15.52
N TYR A 205 13.74 19.83 15.30
CA TYR A 205 14.38 20.01 13.99
C TYR A 205 13.71 19.15 12.89
N ILE A 206 13.46 17.87 13.17
CA ILE A 206 12.75 16.97 12.25
C ILE A 206 11.35 17.53 11.95
N ALA A 207 10.61 17.99 12.95
CA ALA A 207 9.29 18.60 12.79
C ALA A 207 9.34 19.86 11.89
N MET A 208 10.41 20.66 11.96
CA MET A 208 10.63 21.78 11.05
C MET A 208 10.85 21.31 9.60
N CYS A 209 11.59 20.21 9.38
CA CYS A 209 11.74 19.62 8.05
C CYS A 209 10.40 19.12 7.47
N PHE A 210 9.59 18.43 8.29
CA PHE A 210 8.22 18.05 7.92
C PHE A 210 7.36 19.29 7.61
N SER A 211 7.53 20.37 8.38
CA SER A 211 6.81 21.63 8.19
C SER A 211 7.12 22.31 6.87
N GLU A 212 8.39 22.35 6.44
CA GLU A 212 8.78 22.89 5.13
C GLU A 212 8.07 22.11 4.00
N LEU A 213 8.19 20.79 4.00
CA LEU A 213 7.61 19.93 2.95
C LEU A 213 6.08 19.97 2.93
N THR A 214 5.44 19.94 4.11
CA THR A 214 3.97 20.02 4.20
C THR A 214 3.45 21.39 3.76
N SER A 215 4.19 22.47 4.04
CA SER A 215 3.82 23.82 3.56
C SER A 215 3.89 23.94 2.03
N MET A 216 4.83 23.23 1.41
CA MET A 216 5.01 23.21 -0.04
C MET A 216 3.99 22.29 -0.73
N PHE A 217 3.69 21.14 -0.11
CA PHE A 217 2.85 20.09 -0.69
C PHE A 217 1.74 19.64 0.30
N PRO A 218 0.74 20.51 0.57
CA PRO A 218 -0.30 20.21 1.56
C PRO A 218 -1.35 19.24 1.03
N LYS A 219 -0.98 17.96 0.89
CA LYS A 219 -1.81 16.90 0.31
C LYS A 219 -1.96 15.72 1.26
N ALA A 220 -3.04 14.96 1.10
CA ALA A 220 -3.40 13.83 1.94
C ALA A 220 -2.35 12.70 1.93
N GLY A 221 -1.56 12.59 0.85
CA GLY A 221 -0.51 11.59 0.71
C GLY A 221 0.70 11.77 1.65
N GLY A 222 0.85 12.94 2.30
CA GLY A 222 1.93 13.19 3.26
C GLY A 222 3.31 12.79 2.72
N VAL A 223 3.99 11.87 3.42
CA VAL A 223 5.33 11.40 3.06
C VAL A 223 5.43 10.85 1.62
N TYR A 224 4.39 10.14 1.16
CA TYR A 224 4.33 9.65 -0.23
C TYR A 224 4.37 10.80 -1.24
N GLU A 225 3.68 11.90 -0.96
CA GLU A 225 3.69 13.07 -1.84
C GLU A 225 5.09 13.72 -1.86
N PHE A 226 5.73 13.85 -0.70
CA PHE A 226 7.09 14.41 -0.63
C PHE A 226 8.06 13.57 -1.48
N ALA A 227 8.01 12.26 -1.28
CA ALA A 227 8.82 11.32 -2.04
C ALA A 227 8.51 11.37 -3.54
N LYS A 228 7.26 11.58 -3.93
CA LYS A 228 6.85 11.71 -5.34
C LYS A 228 7.44 12.96 -5.98
N GLN A 229 7.47 14.08 -5.26
CA GLN A 229 8.04 15.34 -5.75
C GLN A 229 9.57 15.29 -5.86
N THR A 230 10.21 14.44 -5.06
CA THR A 230 11.67 14.29 -4.95
C THR A 230 12.23 13.17 -5.85
N TYR A 231 11.84 11.92 -5.57
CA TYR A 231 12.46 10.68 -6.07
C TYR A 231 11.74 10.04 -7.26
N GLY A 232 10.51 10.48 -7.55
CA GLY A 232 9.71 9.95 -8.65
C GLY A 232 8.89 8.71 -8.28
N ARG A 233 8.29 8.08 -9.30
CA ARG A 233 7.18 7.12 -9.14
C ARG A 233 7.51 5.84 -8.35
N PHE A 234 8.68 5.25 -8.57
CA PHE A 234 9.06 3.99 -7.90
C PHE A 234 9.38 4.20 -6.42
N TRP A 235 10.31 5.10 -6.13
CA TRP A 235 10.73 5.40 -4.76
C TRP A 235 9.62 6.01 -3.93
N SER A 236 8.73 6.82 -4.52
CA SER A 236 7.52 7.27 -3.82
C SER A 236 6.62 6.11 -3.41
N PHE A 237 6.38 5.12 -4.28
CA PHE A 237 5.66 3.92 -3.86
C PHE A 237 6.37 3.18 -2.73
N VAL A 238 7.67 2.92 -2.82
CA VAL A 238 8.41 2.20 -1.77
C VAL A 238 8.29 2.93 -0.43
N ILE A 239 8.49 4.25 -0.41
CA ILE A 239 8.37 5.06 0.80
C ILE A 239 6.92 5.07 1.32
N GLY A 240 5.92 5.22 0.44
CA GLY A 240 4.51 5.16 0.81
C GLY A 240 4.09 3.77 1.33
N TRP A 241 4.61 2.70 0.75
CA TRP A 241 4.43 1.33 1.20
C TRP A 241 5.01 1.12 2.60
N THR A 242 6.27 1.50 2.80
CA THR A 242 6.94 1.44 4.11
C THR A 242 6.19 2.26 5.15
N THR A 243 5.73 3.47 4.80
CA THR A 243 4.96 4.32 5.71
C THR A 243 3.61 3.68 6.08
N SER A 244 2.95 3.01 5.13
CA SER A 244 1.69 2.29 5.40
C SER A 244 1.90 1.09 6.33
N ILE A 245 3.01 0.38 6.20
CA ILE A 245 3.37 -0.73 7.09
C ILE A 245 3.74 -0.17 8.46
N ALA A 246 4.60 0.85 8.53
CA ALA A 246 5.01 1.52 9.77
C ALA A 246 3.77 1.98 10.56
N GLY A 247 2.84 2.71 9.93
CA GLY A 247 1.60 3.13 10.58
C GLY A 247 0.72 1.96 11.06
N SER A 248 0.72 0.83 10.35
CA SER A 248 -0.02 -0.37 10.79
C SER A 248 0.65 -1.05 11.99
N VAL A 249 1.98 -1.11 12.01
CA VAL A 249 2.77 -1.60 13.15
C VAL A 249 2.60 -0.67 14.36
N THR A 250 2.62 0.65 14.16
CA THR A 250 2.36 1.64 15.22
C THR A 250 0.99 1.43 15.85
N ILE A 251 -0.08 1.26 15.07
CA ILE A 251 -1.43 1.03 15.63
C ILE A 251 -1.47 -0.25 16.47
N ALA A 252 -0.91 -1.34 15.97
CA ALA A 252 -0.87 -2.60 16.70
C ALA A 252 -0.04 -2.47 18.00
N MET A 253 1.12 -1.81 17.92
CA MET A 253 2.00 -1.54 19.05
C MET A 253 1.28 -0.70 20.13
N LEU A 254 0.65 0.41 19.76
CA LEU A 254 -0.05 1.29 20.70
C LEU A 254 -1.20 0.55 21.40
N LEU A 255 -1.97 -0.27 20.70
CA LEU A 255 -3.05 -1.06 21.31
C LEU A 255 -2.53 -2.05 22.35
N LEU A 256 -1.47 -2.79 22.01
CA LEU A 256 -0.88 -3.74 22.93
C LEU A 256 -0.21 -3.05 24.12
N GLY A 257 0.47 -1.92 23.88
CA GLY A 257 1.05 -1.10 24.94
C GLY A 257 -0.02 -0.53 25.88
N ALA A 258 -1.15 -0.05 25.35
CA ALA A 258 -2.28 0.39 26.18
C ALA A 258 -2.77 -0.73 27.09
N LEU A 259 -3.02 -1.92 26.51
CA LEU A 259 -3.52 -3.07 27.26
C LEU A 259 -2.53 -3.56 28.31
N GLN A 260 -1.23 -3.57 27.98
CA GLN A 260 -0.16 -3.88 28.93
C GLN A 260 -0.08 -2.87 30.08
N TYR A 261 -0.42 -1.59 29.85
CA TYR A 261 -0.48 -0.60 30.93
C TYR A 261 -1.66 -0.83 31.87
N LEU A 262 -2.82 -1.21 31.31
CA LEU A 262 -4.04 -1.47 32.06
C LEU A 262 -3.94 -2.77 32.85
N ILE A 263 -3.41 -3.82 32.22
CA ILE A 263 -3.21 -5.14 32.78
C ILE A 263 -1.71 -5.43 32.64
N PRO A 264 -0.89 -5.26 33.69
CA PRO A 264 0.58 -5.36 33.62
C PRO A 264 1.08 -6.81 33.48
N ILE A 265 0.55 -7.53 32.50
CA ILE A 265 0.97 -8.88 32.09
C ILE A 265 1.73 -8.73 30.77
N ARG A 266 2.96 -9.27 30.71
CA ARG A 266 3.83 -9.08 29.55
C ARG A 266 3.30 -9.73 28.27
N TYR A 267 2.64 -10.88 28.40
CA TYR A 267 2.05 -11.63 27.28
C TYR A 267 0.67 -12.16 27.67
N SER A 268 -0.36 -11.82 26.89
CA SER A 268 -1.69 -12.36 27.11
C SER A 268 -2.44 -12.50 25.79
N PHE A 269 -2.97 -13.71 25.54
CA PHE A 269 -3.84 -13.96 24.40
C PHE A 269 -5.16 -13.16 24.48
N LEU A 270 -5.54 -12.68 25.68
CA LEU A 270 -6.70 -11.81 25.87
C LEU A 270 -6.53 -10.44 25.21
N TYR A 271 -5.30 -10.01 24.92
CA TYR A 271 -5.07 -8.72 24.25
C TYR A 271 -5.57 -8.70 22.81
N ILE A 272 -5.50 -9.85 22.13
CA ILE A 272 -5.88 -9.96 20.71
C ILE A 272 -7.36 -9.60 20.48
N PRO A 273 -8.36 -10.24 21.14
CA PRO A 273 -9.76 -9.92 20.90
C PRO A 273 -10.11 -8.48 21.32
N ILE A 274 -9.52 -7.95 22.40
CA ILE A 274 -9.77 -6.58 22.86
C ILE A 274 -9.20 -5.56 21.87
N ALA A 275 -7.98 -5.77 21.38
CA ALA A 275 -7.36 -4.92 20.37
C ALA A 275 -8.17 -4.93 19.07
N ILE A 276 -8.63 -6.10 18.60
CA ILE A 276 -9.49 -6.21 17.41
C ILE A 276 -10.80 -5.44 17.60
N LEU A 277 -11.43 -5.55 18.78
CA LEU A 277 -12.65 -4.80 19.10
C LEU A 277 -12.41 -3.28 19.02
N LEU A 278 -11.32 -2.79 19.61
CA LEU A 278 -10.95 -1.37 19.55
C LEU A 278 -10.66 -0.91 18.10
N ILE A 279 -9.98 -1.74 17.29
CA ILE A 279 -9.74 -1.46 15.86
C ILE A 279 -11.07 -1.28 15.13
N VAL A 280 -12.04 -2.18 15.36
CA VAL A 280 -13.36 -2.10 14.73
C VAL A 280 -14.12 -0.84 15.15
N ILE A 281 -14.12 -0.51 16.44
CA ILE A 281 -14.76 0.69 16.98
C ILE A 281 -14.18 1.95 16.35
N PHE A 282 -12.85 2.13 16.37
CA PHE A 282 -12.24 3.33 15.81
C PHE A 282 -12.30 3.38 14.28
N SER A 283 -12.29 2.23 13.61
CA SER A 283 -12.54 2.17 12.16
C SER A 283 -13.96 2.60 11.82
N PHE A 284 -14.94 2.29 12.67
CA PHE A 284 -16.31 2.79 12.51
C PHE A 284 -16.40 4.31 12.74
N VAL A 285 -15.69 4.85 13.72
CA VAL A 285 -15.56 6.31 13.93
C VAL A 285 -14.94 6.98 12.69
N ALA A 286 -13.86 6.42 12.14
CA ALA A 286 -13.22 6.90 10.92
C ALA A 286 -14.18 6.82 9.71
N PHE A 287 -15.00 5.77 9.64
CA PHE A 287 -16.00 5.59 8.59
C PHE A 287 -17.09 6.67 8.62
N ARG A 288 -17.55 7.07 9.81
CA ARG A 288 -18.58 8.12 10.01
C ARG A 288 -18.14 9.52 9.55
N GLY A 289 -16.84 9.73 9.31
CA GLY A 289 -16.28 10.90 8.67
C GLY A 289 -15.52 11.84 9.61
N MET A 290 -14.80 12.79 9.03
CA MET A 290 -13.80 13.60 9.74
C MET A 290 -14.38 14.47 10.87
N GLN A 291 -15.61 14.94 10.75
CA GLN A 291 -16.23 15.78 11.80
C GLN A 291 -16.42 14.99 13.10
N THR A 292 -16.98 13.78 13.03
CA THR A 292 -17.13 12.90 14.20
C THR A 292 -15.78 12.48 14.76
N SER A 293 -14.84 12.11 13.88
CA SER A 293 -13.48 11.75 14.31
C SER A 293 -12.79 12.91 15.03
N THR A 294 -12.98 14.15 14.57
CA THR A 294 -12.37 15.34 15.19
C THR A 294 -12.78 15.49 16.67
N TYR A 295 -14.08 15.33 16.99
CA TYR A 295 -14.54 15.43 18.38
C TYR A 295 -13.86 14.37 19.26
N VAL A 296 -13.87 13.12 18.83
CA VAL A 296 -13.24 12.01 19.55
C VAL A 296 -11.73 12.26 19.77
N LEU A 297 -11.02 12.68 18.73
CA LEU A 297 -9.57 12.91 18.82
C LEU A 297 -9.21 14.11 19.70
N VAL A 298 -10.01 15.19 19.65
CA VAL A 298 -9.81 16.36 20.51
C VAL A 298 -10.07 16.00 21.97
N THR A 299 -11.10 15.22 22.27
CA THR A 299 -11.37 14.73 23.63
C THR A 299 -10.20 13.92 24.16
N PHE A 300 -9.69 12.96 23.40
CA PHE A 300 -8.52 12.19 23.81
C PHE A 300 -7.29 13.07 24.01
N ALA A 301 -7.02 14.01 23.11
CA ALA A 301 -5.89 14.93 23.26
C ALA A 301 -5.95 15.75 24.56
N LEU A 302 -7.14 16.20 24.94
CA LEU A 302 -7.34 16.93 26.20
C LEU A 302 -7.12 16.02 27.41
N ILE A 303 -7.65 14.79 27.39
CA ILE A 303 -7.43 13.79 28.45
C ILE A 303 -5.93 13.51 28.60
N THR A 304 -5.22 13.27 27.50
CA THR A 304 -3.77 13.03 27.46
C THR A 304 -2.99 14.20 28.07
N LEU A 305 -3.32 15.44 27.70
CA LEU A 305 -2.69 16.64 28.26
C LEU A 305 -2.99 16.82 29.74
N THR A 306 -4.22 16.59 30.18
CA THR A 306 -4.59 16.67 31.59
C THR A 306 -3.88 15.59 32.40
N ALA A 307 -3.84 14.35 31.91
CA ALA A 307 -3.19 13.24 32.59
C ALA A 307 -1.70 13.49 32.81
N ILE A 308 -0.97 13.98 31.80
CA ILE A 308 0.46 14.26 31.96
C ILE A 308 0.73 15.43 32.91
N ILE A 309 -0.06 16.50 32.83
CA ILE A 309 0.07 17.65 33.74
C ILE A 309 -0.22 17.22 35.19
N ALA A 310 -1.21 16.34 35.37
CA ALA A 310 -1.58 15.79 36.68
C ALA A 310 -0.52 14.88 37.30
N ILE A 311 0.49 14.43 36.54
CA ILE A 311 1.68 13.74 37.07
C ILE A 311 2.81 14.73 37.32
N ILE A 312 3.09 15.61 36.37
CA ILE A 312 4.22 16.55 36.46
C ILE A 312 4.07 17.50 37.65
N VAL A 313 2.88 18.07 37.86
CA VAL A 313 2.66 19.09 38.91
C VAL A 313 2.90 18.52 40.32
N PRO A 314 2.27 17.39 40.73
CA PRO A 314 2.59 16.75 42.01
C PRO A 314 4.05 16.28 42.11
N GLY A 315 4.68 15.93 41.00
CA GLY A 315 6.08 15.53 40.98
C GLY A 315 7.05 16.65 41.33
N PHE A 316 6.70 17.91 41.10
CA PHE A 316 7.47 19.05 41.64
C PHE A 316 7.31 19.22 43.16
N ILE A 317 6.14 18.86 43.70
CA ILE A 317 5.85 18.98 45.14
C ILE A 317 6.59 17.89 45.92
N ASN A 318 6.66 16.67 45.37
CA ASN A 318 7.33 15.52 45.99
C ASN A 318 8.79 15.37 45.53
N PHE A 319 9.38 16.43 44.98
CA PHE A 319 10.71 16.40 44.38
C PHE A 319 11.80 16.29 45.45
N GLN A 320 12.67 15.29 45.33
CA GLN A 320 13.81 15.08 46.20
C GLN A 320 15.12 15.25 45.40
N PRO A 321 15.85 16.36 45.58
CA PRO A 321 17.09 16.61 44.84
C PRO A 321 18.17 15.54 45.02
N GLY A 322 18.19 14.87 46.18
CA GLY A 322 19.15 13.79 46.47
C GLY A 322 19.08 12.61 45.50
N ASN A 323 17.95 12.40 44.81
CA ASN A 323 17.82 11.35 43.80
C ASN A 323 18.69 11.57 42.56
N PHE A 324 19.26 12.77 42.39
CA PHE A 324 20.16 13.12 41.30
C PHE A 324 21.64 13.01 41.66
N ASP A 325 21.97 12.60 42.89
CA ASP A 325 23.36 12.41 43.33
C ASP A 325 23.69 10.92 43.54
N PRO A 326 24.68 10.34 42.84
CA PRO A 326 25.48 10.94 41.78
C PRO A 326 24.72 11.06 40.46
N PHE A 327 24.93 12.16 39.73
CA PHE A 327 24.23 12.42 38.47
C PHE A 327 24.73 11.53 37.32
N PHE A 328 26.06 11.39 37.24
CA PHE A 328 26.74 10.56 36.25
C PHE A 328 27.06 9.18 36.84
N VAL A 329 26.07 8.29 36.81
CA VAL A 329 26.22 6.90 37.27
C VAL A 329 26.87 6.02 36.19
N PHE A 330 26.51 6.24 34.93
CA PHE A 330 26.97 5.46 33.79
C PHE A 330 28.00 6.24 32.96
N PRO A 331 28.81 5.56 32.14
CA PRO A 331 29.69 6.24 31.18
C PRO A 331 28.92 7.22 30.30
N THR A 332 29.52 8.35 29.95
CA THR A 332 28.86 9.41 29.18
C THR A 332 28.34 8.96 27.82
N MET A 333 28.94 7.93 27.21
CA MET A 333 28.44 7.32 25.97
C MET A 333 27.01 6.77 26.13
N ASN A 334 26.62 6.34 27.34
CA ASN A 334 25.28 5.84 27.61
C ASN A 334 24.20 6.91 27.45
N ILE A 335 24.54 8.19 27.56
CA ILE A 335 23.62 9.30 27.29
C ILE A 335 23.14 9.23 25.82
N LEU A 336 24.04 8.95 24.88
CA LEU A 336 23.69 8.80 23.47
C LEU A 336 22.92 7.49 23.21
N LEU A 337 23.26 6.42 23.91
CA LEU A 337 22.54 5.15 23.85
C LEU A 337 21.11 5.27 24.39
N ALA A 338 20.89 6.02 25.48
CA ALA A 338 19.56 6.25 26.01
C ALA A 338 18.64 6.93 24.99
N ILE A 339 19.15 7.87 24.18
CA ILE A 339 18.38 8.53 23.10
C ILE A 339 17.74 7.50 22.17
N PHE A 340 18.44 6.41 21.85
CA PHE A 340 17.90 5.34 21.03
C PHE A 340 16.61 4.75 21.61
N PHE A 341 16.65 4.40 22.90
CA PHE A 341 15.53 3.74 23.58
C PHE A 341 14.35 4.68 23.83
N ILE A 342 14.60 5.99 23.98
CA ILE A 342 13.53 6.98 24.21
C ILE A 342 13.03 7.64 22.91
N ALA A 343 13.65 7.37 21.75
CA ALA A 343 13.38 8.02 20.46
C ALA A 343 11.91 7.91 20.02
N GLU A 344 11.25 6.78 20.31
CA GLU A 344 9.86 6.56 19.90
C GLU A 344 8.88 7.58 20.48
N THR A 345 9.22 8.23 21.59
CA THR A 345 8.41 9.29 22.23
C THR A 345 8.04 10.44 21.30
N PHE A 346 8.82 10.67 20.23
CA PHE A 346 8.56 11.75 19.26
C PHE A 346 8.07 11.26 17.90
N PHE A 347 7.84 9.97 17.72
CA PHE A 347 7.30 9.45 16.46
C PHE A 347 5.80 9.76 16.34
N GLY A 348 5.29 10.11 15.15
CA GLY A 348 3.86 10.44 15.01
C GLY A 348 3.48 11.55 14.02
N TRP A 349 4.47 12.29 13.48
CA TRP A 349 4.22 13.43 12.60
C TRP A 349 3.41 13.08 11.34
N GLU A 350 3.52 11.84 10.86
CA GLU A 350 2.85 11.36 9.65
C GLU A 350 1.34 11.45 9.75
N SER A 351 0.78 11.11 10.91
CA SER A 351 -0.65 11.15 11.16
C SER A 351 -1.24 12.56 10.92
N ALA A 352 -0.53 13.60 11.35
CA ALA A 352 -0.95 14.98 11.20
C ALA A 352 -0.85 15.43 9.74
N ILE A 353 0.24 15.09 9.03
CA ILE A 353 0.41 15.52 7.64
C ILE A 353 -0.59 14.85 6.69
N PHE A 354 -1.09 13.66 7.00
CA PHE A 354 -2.16 13.03 6.20
C PHE A 354 -3.48 13.82 6.24
N LEU A 355 -3.66 14.68 7.24
CA LEU A 355 -4.81 15.58 7.36
C LEU A 355 -4.66 16.89 6.60
N SER A 356 -3.50 17.15 5.97
CA SER A 356 -3.21 18.42 5.30
C SER A 356 -4.27 18.85 4.28
N ALA A 357 -4.87 17.90 3.56
CA ALA A 357 -5.92 18.20 2.58
C ALA A 357 -7.26 18.62 3.22
N GLU A 358 -7.53 18.18 4.45
CA GLU A 358 -8.75 18.48 5.23
C GLU A 358 -8.55 19.72 6.15
N THR A 359 -7.33 20.25 6.19
CA THR A 359 -6.95 21.45 6.96
C THR A 359 -7.29 22.75 6.24
N LYS A 360 -7.81 23.73 7.00
CA LYS A 360 -8.03 25.10 6.53
C LYS A 360 -6.67 25.82 6.43
N ASN A 361 -6.39 26.44 5.29
CA ASN A 361 -5.13 27.15 5.02
C ASN A 361 -3.86 26.33 5.39
N PRO A 362 -3.71 25.11 4.84
CA PRO A 362 -2.71 24.15 5.31
C PRO A 362 -1.27 24.66 5.14
N THR A 363 -1.00 25.51 4.14
CA THR A 363 0.31 26.11 3.89
C THR A 363 0.83 26.95 5.06
N LYS A 364 -0.07 27.55 5.87
CA LYS A 364 0.28 28.34 7.06
C LYS A 364 0.01 27.59 8.36
N VAL A 365 -1.04 26.76 8.40
CA VAL A 365 -1.49 26.07 9.61
C VAL A 365 -0.64 24.85 9.94
N MET A 366 -0.32 24.01 8.94
CA MET A 366 0.43 22.77 9.17
C MET A 366 1.81 23.02 9.78
N PRO A 367 2.63 23.98 9.30
CA PRO A 367 3.94 24.25 9.90
C PRO A 367 3.87 24.62 11.38
N LYS A 368 2.94 25.51 11.73
CA LYS A 368 2.77 25.96 13.11
C LYS A 368 2.33 24.82 14.01
N ALA A 369 1.37 24.00 13.56
CA ALA A 369 0.86 22.91 14.38
C ALA A 369 1.90 21.81 14.63
N LEU A 370 2.69 21.45 13.61
CA LEU A 370 3.78 20.47 13.75
C LEU A 370 4.87 20.96 14.71
N ILE A 371 5.34 22.20 14.54
CA ILE A 371 6.42 22.76 15.37
C ILE A 371 5.95 22.97 16.81
N TYR A 372 4.82 23.65 17.02
CA TYR A 372 4.32 23.91 18.37
C TYR A 372 3.88 22.63 19.09
N GLY A 373 3.27 21.68 18.37
CA GLY A 373 2.91 20.38 18.95
C GLY A 373 4.14 19.63 19.44
N THR A 374 5.20 19.58 18.62
CA THR A 374 6.46 18.92 18.99
C THR A 374 7.16 19.64 20.14
N LEU A 375 7.15 20.98 20.17
CA LEU A 375 7.73 21.77 21.25
C LEU A 375 7.02 21.55 22.59
N ILE A 376 5.68 21.50 22.58
CA ILE A 376 4.88 21.20 23.78
C ILE A 376 5.26 19.82 24.32
N ILE A 377 5.34 18.81 23.46
CA ILE A 377 5.70 17.45 23.87
C ILE A 377 7.14 17.39 24.37
N ALA A 378 8.07 18.09 23.73
CA ALA A 378 9.46 18.19 24.19
C ALA A 378 9.55 18.70 25.64
N ILE A 379 8.84 19.77 25.94
CA ILE A 379 8.78 20.36 27.28
C ILE A 379 8.15 19.37 28.28
N LEU A 380 7.00 18.79 27.93
CA LEU A 380 6.30 17.86 28.80
C LEU A 380 7.11 16.59 29.09
N SER A 381 7.71 15.98 28.07
CA SER A 381 8.54 14.77 28.21
C SER A 381 9.77 15.02 29.10
N PHE A 382 10.44 16.15 28.91
CA PHE A 382 11.59 16.52 29.75
C PHE A 382 11.19 16.69 31.22
N PHE A 383 10.13 17.47 31.48
CA PHE A 383 9.67 17.68 32.85
C PHE A 383 9.09 16.43 33.50
N LEU A 384 8.44 15.55 32.72
CA LEU A 384 8.00 14.26 33.23
C LEU A 384 9.19 13.41 33.65
N ALA A 385 10.22 13.28 32.82
CA ALA A 385 11.43 12.52 33.19
C ALA A 385 12.13 13.12 34.42
N PHE A 386 12.22 14.45 34.47
CA PHE A 386 12.82 15.19 35.59
C PHE A 386 12.09 14.96 36.91
N THR A 387 10.78 15.20 36.93
CA THR A 387 9.97 15.05 38.15
C THR A 387 9.82 13.60 38.58
N ALA A 388 9.74 12.66 37.63
CA ALA A 388 9.66 11.23 37.93
C ALA A 388 10.90 10.72 38.65
N MET A 389 12.10 10.98 38.10
CA MET A 389 13.36 10.57 38.75
C MET A 389 13.68 11.39 40.00
N GLY A 390 13.13 12.60 40.12
CA GLY A 390 13.17 13.36 41.37
C GLY A 390 12.26 12.80 42.45
N THR A 391 11.20 12.08 42.09
CA THR A 391 10.26 11.47 43.04
C THR A 391 10.72 10.08 43.47
N ILE A 392 11.00 9.20 42.49
CA ILE A 392 11.38 7.81 42.72
C ILE A 392 12.87 7.65 42.37
N PRO A 393 13.69 7.05 43.25
CA PRO A 393 15.09 6.77 42.95
C PRO A 393 15.26 6.04 41.61
N TRP A 394 16.24 6.44 40.81
CA TRP A 394 16.41 5.94 39.44
C TRP A 394 16.61 4.42 39.38
N THR A 395 17.17 3.80 40.41
CA THR A 395 17.40 2.34 40.52
C THR A 395 16.10 1.54 40.59
N GLU A 396 15.11 2.05 41.31
CA GLU A 396 13.77 1.47 41.37
C GLU A 396 12.99 1.81 40.11
N TYR A 397 13.01 3.09 39.72
CA TYR A 397 12.28 3.59 38.56
C TYR A 397 12.68 2.90 37.25
N ALA A 398 13.97 2.60 37.06
CA ALA A 398 14.51 1.90 35.90
C ALA A 398 13.93 0.49 35.65
N ASN A 399 13.42 -0.15 36.70
CA ASN A 399 12.88 -1.51 36.64
C ASN A 399 11.34 -1.53 36.54
N SER A 400 10.69 -0.37 36.60
CA SER A 400 9.24 -0.29 36.54
C SER A 400 8.67 -0.64 35.16
N VAL A 401 7.66 -1.51 35.16
CA VAL A 401 6.87 -1.89 33.98
C VAL A 401 5.75 -0.88 33.69
N ALA A 402 5.31 -0.14 34.72
CA ALA A 402 4.25 0.87 34.63
C ALA A 402 4.66 2.13 35.42
N PRO A 403 5.72 2.84 34.99
CA PRO A 403 6.40 3.86 35.80
C PRO A 403 5.48 4.97 36.32
N LEU A 404 4.44 5.30 35.55
CA LEU A 404 3.54 6.39 35.90
C LEU A 404 2.36 5.93 36.76
N ARG A 405 2.02 4.63 36.75
CA ARG A 405 1.17 4.03 37.78
C ARG A 405 1.88 4.12 39.13
N ASP A 406 3.19 3.88 39.15
CA ASP A 406 3.98 3.92 40.38
C ASP A 406 4.04 5.36 40.91
N LEU A 407 4.32 6.35 40.06
CA LEU A 407 4.23 7.76 40.45
C LEU A 407 2.84 8.14 40.96
N GLY A 408 1.77 7.70 40.27
CA GLY A 408 0.39 7.91 40.75
C GLY A 408 0.13 7.29 42.11
N SER A 409 0.79 6.16 42.41
CA SER A 409 0.71 5.48 43.71
C SER A 409 1.46 6.24 44.80
N VAL A 410 2.62 6.81 44.46
CA VAL A 410 3.40 7.66 45.37
C VAL A 410 2.64 8.96 45.69
N TYR A 411 2.05 9.60 44.67
CA TYR A 411 1.39 10.90 44.85
C TYR A 411 0.01 10.80 45.51
N PHE A 412 -0.77 9.75 45.23
CA PHE A 412 -2.19 9.69 45.59
C PHE A 412 -2.60 8.33 46.19
N GLY A 413 -1.65 7.51 46.62
CA GLY A 413 -1.90 6.17 47.15
C GLY A 413 -2.34 5.15 46.08
N SER A 414 -2.66 3.93 46.51
CA SER A 414 -2.98 2.81 45.60
C SER A 414 -4.12 3.12 44.61
N THR A 415 -5.14 3.84 45.05
CA THR A 415 -6.25 4.33 44.20
C THR A 415 -5.75 5.25 43.09
N GLY A 416 -4.80 6.14 43.42
CA GLY A 416 -4.11 7.00 42.47
C GLY A 416 -3.45 6.22 41.34
N GLY A 417 -2.69 5.18 41.69
CA GLY A 417 -2.06 4.30 40.71
C GLY A 417 -3.07 3.71 39.71
N VAL A 418 -4.19 3.17 40.19
CA VAL A 418 -5.24 2.60 39.33
C VAL A 418 -5.85 3.66 38.40
N ILE A 419 -6.14 4.86 38.92
CA ILE A 419 -6.69 5.97 38.13
C ILE A 419 -5.71 6.34 37.00
N PHE A 420 -4.43 6.48 37.30
CA PHE A 420 -3.43 6.82 36.29
C PHE A 420 -3.22 5.70 35.27
N SER A 421 -3.28 4.43 35.66
CA SER A 421 -3.30 3.31 34.70
C SER A 421 -4.45 3.42 33.70
N VAL A 422 -5.66 3.76 34.17
CA VAL A 422 -6.84 3.94 33.29
C VAL A 422 -6.69 5.20 32.42
N LEU A 423 -6.21 6.32 32.97
CA LEU A 423 -5.99 7.55 32.20
C LEU A 423 -4.95 7.35 31.09
N ILE A 424 -3.87 6.64 31.37
CA ILE A 424 -2.82 6.33 30.39
C ILE A 424 -3.36 5.36 29.33
N PHE A 425 -4.10 4.33 29.73
CA PHE A 425 -4.79 3.45 28.79
C PHE A 425 -5.68 4.25 27.82
N ILE A 426 -6.52 5.14 28.34
CA ILE A 426 -7.39 6.01 27.52
C ILE A 426 -6.56 6.91 26.59
N SER A 427 -5.44 7.45 27.08
CA SER A 427 -4.55 8.33 26.30
C SER A 427 -3.90 7.60 25.12
N VAL A 428 -3.33 6.41 25.36
CA VAL A 428 -2.70 5.59 24.30
C VAL A 428 -3.73 5.06 23.30
N VAL A 429 -4.92 4.68 23.77
CA VAL A 429 -6.06 4.36 22.91
C VAL A 429 -6.46 5.57 22.06
N GLY A 430 -6.39 6.77 22.61
CA GLY A 430 -6.58 8.02 21.89
C GLY A 430 -5.57 8.24 20.77
N ALA A 431 -4.28 8.03 21.03
CA ALA A 431 -3.22 8.08 20.01
C ALA A 431 -3.47 7.06 18.89
N THR A 432 -3.89 5.84 19.26
CA THR A 432 -4.28 4.77 18.32
C THR A 432 -5.43 5.21 17.42
N ALA A 433 -6.48 5.81 17.99
CA ALA A 433 -7.62 6.33 17.23
C ALA A 433 -7.16 7.39 16.21
N GLY A 434 -6.18 8.23 16.59
CA GLY A 434 -5.55 9.21 15.70
C GLY A 434 -4.96 8.56 14.45
N TRP A 435 -4.18 7.51 14.63
CA TRP A 435 -3.59 6.76 13.52
C TRP A 435 -4.62 6.02 12.66
N ILE A 436 -5.62 5.37 13.25
CA ILE A 436 -6.70 4.67 12.53
C ILE A 436 -7.51 5.65 11.66
N VAL A 437 -7.77 6.85 12.17
CA VAL A 437 -8.49 7.88 11.43
C VAL A 437 -7.64 8.44 10.28
N THR A 438 -6.33 8.63 10.47
CA THR A 438 -5.49 9.40 9.54
C THR A 438 -4.80 8.56 8.48
N ALA A 439 -4.22 7.41 8.83
CA ALA A 439 -3.44 6.58 7.90
C ALA A 439 -4.18 6.07 6.64
N PRO A 440 -5.52 5.87 6.60
CA PRO A 440 -6.22 5.46 5.37
C PRO A 440 -6.06 6.45 4.21
N ARG A 441 -5.75 7.72 4.50
CA ARG A 441 -5.53 8.78 3.52
C ARG A 441 -4.27 8.54 2.68
N LEU A 442 -3.24 7.94 3.27
CA LEU A 442 -2.02 7.56 2.55
C LEU A 442 -2.35 6.53 1.45
N LEU A 443 -3.03 5.44 1.81
CA LEU A 443 -3.44 4.40 0.87
C LEU A 443 -4.35 4.94 -0.23
N MET A 444 -5.27 5.84 0.13
CA MET A 444 -6.12 6.54 -0.83
C MET A 444 -5.28 7.32 -1.85
N SER A 445 -4.32 8.14 -1.42
CA SER A 445 -3.47 8.93 -2.32
C SER A 445 -2.54 8.07 -3.20
N ILE A 446 -2.04 6.94 -2.71
CA ILE A 446 -1.25 6.00 -3.54
C ILE A 446 -2.15 5.34 -4.61
N ALA A 447 -3.37 4.97 -4.24
CA ALA A 447 -4.37 4.39 -5.15
C ALA A 447 -4.81 5.36 -6.25
N GLU A 448 -4.91 6.65 -5.93
CA GLU A 448 -5.24 7.71 -6.90
C GLU A 448 -4.22 7.82 -8.03
N ASP A 449 -2.94 7.61 -7.71
CA ASP A 449 -1.84 7.63 -8.68
C ASP A 449 -1.67 6.29 -9.43
N LYS A 450 -2.64 5.36 -9.27
CA LYS A 450 -2.62 4.00 -9.84
C LYS A 450 -1.35 3.23 -9.46
N LEU A 451 -0.84 3.52 -8.27
CA LEU A 451 0.22 2.76 -7.60
C LEU A 451 -0.33 1.82 -6.54
N PHE A 452 -1.66 1.82 -6.39
CA PHE A 452 -2.41 0.80 -5.67
C PHE A 452 -3.73 0.55 -6.40
N PHE A 453 -4.57 -0.34 -5.87
CA PHE A 453 -5.88 -0.62 -6.43
C PHE A 453 -6.79 0.62 -6.38
N THR A 454 -7.26 1.12 -7.53
CA THR A 454 -8.05 2.37 -7.63
C THR A 454 -9.30 2.45 -6.75
N GLN A 455 -9.82 1.32 -6.26
CA GLN A 455 -10.94 1.27 -5.33
C GLN A 455 -10.60 1.91 -3.98
N PHE A 456 -9.34 1.88 -3.57
CA PHE A 456 -8.87 2.49 -2.33
C PHE A 456 -8.92 4.02 -2.39
N ALA A 457 -8.97 4.60 -3.59
CA ALA A 457 -9.24 6.01 -3.80
C ALA A 457 -10.72 6.40 -3.60
N LYS A 458 -11.63 5.45 -3.35
CA LYS A 458 -13.06 5.75 -3.25
C LYS A 458 -13.40 6.43 -1.94
N ILE A 459 -14.04 7.59 -2.05
CA ILE A 459 -14.60 8.35 -0.95
C ILE A 459 -16.08 8.02 -0.75
N HIS A 460 -16.52 7.94 0.51
CA HIS A 460 -17.92 7.68 0.85
C HIS A 460 -18.80 8.89 0.49
N PRO A 461 -19.93 8.72 -0.23
CA PRO A 461 -20.73 9.86 -0.72
C PRO A 461 -21.25 10.80 0.37
N LYS A 462 -21.74 10.25 1.49
CA LYS A 462 -22.28 10.98 2.66
C LYS A 462 -21.18 11.44 3.62
N HIS A 463 -20.46 10.49 4.21
CA HIS A 463 -19.44 10.73 5.24
C HIS A 463 -18.10 11.33 4.74
N LYS A 464 -17.85 11.37 3.43
CA LYS A 464 -16.61 11.87 2.84
C LYS A 464 -15.32 11.19 3.36
N SER A 465 -15.42 9.93 3.79
CA SER A 465 -14.31 9.12 4.31
C SER A 465 -13.79 8.11 3.27
N PRO A 466 -12.48 7.77 3.25
CA PRO A 466 -11.92 6.74 2.36
C PRO A 466 -12.23 5.33 2.87
N TYR A 467 -13.50 4.93 2.83
CA TYR A 467 -14.01 3.73 3.50
C TYR A 467 -13.35 2.41 3.08
N ILE A 468 -12.91 2.27 1.82
CA ILE A 468 -12.22 1.04 1.37
C ILE A 468 -10.83 0.93 2.00
N SER A 469 -10.10 2.03 2.07
CA SER A 469 -8.80 2.09 2.75
C SER A 469 -8.93 1.84 4.24
N ILE A 470 -9.99 2.37 4.88
CA ILE A 470 -10.29 2.13 6.31
C ILE A 470 -10.45 0.62 6.57
N PHE A 471 -11.31 -0.06 5.81
CA PHE A 471 -11.54 -1.50 6.03
C PHE A 471 -10.30 -2.35 5.78
N PHE A 472 -9.52 -2.03 4.76
CA PHE A 472 -8.28 -2.75 4.49
C PHE A 472 -7.24 -2.53 5.59
N GLN A 473 -7.09 -1.29 6.06
CA GLN A 473 -6.17 -1.02 7.16
C GLN A 473 -6.61 -1.74 8.43
N ALA A 474 -7.90 -1.74 8.76
CA ALA A 474 -8.43 -2.51 9.88
C ALA A 474 -8.08 -4.01 9.78
N PHE A 475 -8.19 -4.58 8.57
CA PHE A 475 -7.80 -5.96 8.31
C PHE A 475 -6.29 -6.19 8.50
N VAL A 476 -5.44 -5.32 7.93
CA VAL A 476 -3.98 -5.44 8.04
C VAL A 476 -3.52 -5.30 9.50
N VAL A 477 -4.04 -4.32 10.23
CA VAL A 477 -3.71 -4.12 11.65
C VAL A 477 -4.18 -5.32 12.47
N SER A 478 -5.39 -5.84 12.23
CA SER A 478 -5.88 -7.04 12.93
C SER A 478 -4.97 -8.25 12.69
N ALA A 479 -4.50 -8.45 11.45
CA ALA A 479 -3.55 -9.51 11.13
C ALA A 479 -2.21 -9.30 11.84
N LEU A 480 -1.69 -8.07 11.92
CA LEU A 480 -0.46 -7.77 12.64
C LEU A 480 -0.57 -8.01 14.15
N VAL A 481 -1.72 -7.69 14.76
CA VAL A 481 -1.97 -7.99 16.18
C VAL A 481 -1.94 -9.50 16.44
N ILE A 482 -2.51 -10.30 15.53
CA ILE A 482 -2.49 -11.77 15.63
C ILE A 482 -1.05 -12.30 15.45
N ILE A 483 -0.32 -11.83 14.44
CA ILE A 483 1.05 -12.27 14.15
C ILE A 483 2.02 -11.85 15.25
N GLY A 484 1.83 -10.67 15.84
CA GLY A 484 2.67 -10.14 16.92
C GLY A 484 2.48 -10.86 18.27
N THR A 485 1.55 -11.82 18.37
CA THR A 485 1.29 -12.63 19.58
C THR A 485 1.06 -11.82 20.86
N GLY A 486 0.62 -10.57 20.74
CA GLY A 486 0.38 -9.69 21.88
C GLY A 486 1.64 -9.03 22.48
N SER A 487 2.81 -9.08 21.84
CA SER A 487 4.04 -8.44 22.31
C SER A 487 4.18 -6.98 21.84
N TYR A 488 4.14 -6.03 22.78
CA TYR A 488 4.45 -4.61 22.52
C TYR A 488 5.90 -4.42 22.07
N GLU A 489 6.85 -5.00 22.79
CA GLU A 489 8.30 -4.82 22.60
C GLU A 489 8.74 -5.27 21.19
N THR A 490 8.20 -6.39 20.71
CA THR A 490 8.50 -6.91 19.38
C THR A 490 8.03 -5.94 18.28
N LEU A 491 6.82 -5.38 18.42
CA LEU A 491 6.30 -4.41 17.44
C LEU A 491 7.06 -3.09 17.50
N LEU A 492 7.47 -2.64 18.69
CA LEU A 492 8.31 -1.46 18.88
C LEU A 492 9.64 -1.63 18.13
N HIS A 493 10.34 -2.74 18.36
CA HIS A 493 11.61 -3.00 17.68
C HIS A 493 11.45 -3.16 16.17
N MET A 494 10.33 -3.70 15.69
CA MET A 494 10.02 -3.74 14.25
C MET A 494 9.77 -2.35 13.66
N LEU A 495 9.17 -1.44 14.42
CA LEU A 495 8.78 -0.10 13.98
C LEU A 495 9.99 0.79 13.71
N ILE A 496 11.00 0.77 14.59
CA ILE A 496 12.19 1.63 14.54
C ILE A 496 12.84 1.66 13.15
N PRO A 497 13.27 0.53 12.54
CA PRO A 497 13.91 0.56 11.22
C PRO A 497 12.98 1.05 10.10
N LEU A 498 11.67 0.80 10.19
CA LEU A 498 10.70 1.28 9.21
C LEU A 498 10.64 2.81 9.23
N ILE A 499 10.51 3.39 10.43
CA ILE A 499 10.44 4.84 10.61
C ILE A 499 11.74 5.53 10.25
N LEU A 500 12.90 4.95 10.58
CA LEU A 500 14.20 5.52 10.21
C LEU A 500 14.34 5.68 8.69
N VAL A 501 13.90 4.68 7.92
CA VAL A 501 13.88 4.76 6.45
C VAL A 501 12.94 5.86 5.96
N VAL A 502 11.74 5.95 6.54
CA VAL A 502 10.73 6.97 6.18
C VAL A 502 11.24 8.37 6.49
N TYR A 503 11.74 8.62 7.70
CA TYR A 503 12.24 9.93 8.12
C TYR A 503 13.50 10.34 7.38
N SER A 504 14.43 9.41 7.13
CA SER A 504 15.60 9.69 6.30
C SER A 504 15.20 10.14 4.90
N ALA A 505 14.17 9.52 4.31
CA ALA A 505 13.64 9.94 3.01
C ALA A 505 12.94 11.32 3.05
N VAL A 506 12.29 11.67 4.17
CA VAL A 506 11.72 13.01 4.37
C VAL A 506 12.84 14.05 4.49
N LEU A 507 13.81 13.82 5.36
CA LEU A 507 14.95 14.71 5.59
C LEU A 507 15.75 14.94 4.30
N LEU A 508 16.06 13.86 3.57
CA LEU A 508 16.77 13.95 2.30
C LEU A 508 15.93 14.62 1.21
N SER A 509 14.60 14.56 1.28
CA SER A 509 13.72 15.30 0.36
C SER A 509 13.88 16.82 0.48
N VAL A 510 14.08 17.35 1.69
CA VAL A 510 14.35 18.79 1.89
C VAL A 510 15.61 19.20 1.14
N VAL A 511 16.69 18.44 1.31
CA VAL A 511 17.98 18.71 0.67
C VAL A 511 17.85 18.62 -0.85
N ILE A 512 17.35 17.49 -1.38
CA ILE A 512 17.28 17.25 -2.82
C ILE A 512 16.40 18.31 -3.49
N LEU A 513 15.28 18.70 -2.89
CA LEU A 513 14.40 19.72 -3.47
C LEU A 513 15.02 21.11 -3.48
N ARG A 514 15.98 21.41 -2.59
CA ARG A 514 16.74 22.67 -2.63
C ARG A 514 17.68 22.73 -3.83
N PHE A 515 18.24 21.61 -4.26
CA PHE A 515 19.10 21.54 -5.44
C PHE A 515 18.30 21.36 -6.75
N LYS A 516 17.33 20.45 -6.77
CA LYS A 516 16.58 20.07 -7.98
C LYS A 516 15.51 21.09 -8.37
N LYS A 517 14.95 21.82 -7.40
CA LYS A 517 13.86 22.78 -7.61
C LYS A 517 14.04 24.03 -6.72
N PRO A 518 15.09 24.83 -6.93
CA PRO A 518 15.40 26.00 -6.10
C PRO A 518 14.29 27.05 -6.14
N GLU A 519 13.67 27.27 -7.30
CA GLU A 519 12.63 28.30 -7.51
C GLU A 519 11.26 28.02 -6.88
N LEU A 520 11.04 26.82 -6.33
CA LEU A 520 9.74 26.52 -5.70
C LEU A 520 9.51 27.42 -4.48
N LYS A 521 8.32 28.03 -4.42
CA LYS A 521 7.88 28.80 -3.25
C LYS A 521 7.85 27.92 -2.01
N ARG A 522 8.54 28.36 -0.95
CA ARG A 522 8.62 27.71 0.37
C ARG A 522 7.98 28.62 1.41
N PRO A 523 6.68 28.43 1.72
CA PRO A 523 5.99 29.27 2.71
C PRO A 523 6.63 29.22 4.10
N TYR A 524 7.12 28.05 4.49
CA TYR A 524 8.00 27.86 5.64
C TYR A 524 9.35 27.34 5.16
N LYS A 525 10.45 27.84 5.74
CA LYS A 525 11.82 27.41 5.44
C LYS A 525 12.49 26.96 6.74
N VAL A 526 13.00 25.74 6.77
CA VAL A 526 13.77 25.22 7.90
C VAL A 526 15.18 25.82 7.93
N ILE A 527 15.66 26.10 9.13
CA ILE A 527 17.03 26.50 9.42
C ILE A 527 17.99 25.36 9.06
N PHE A 528 19.20 25.68 8.61
CA PHE A 528 20.20 24.68 8.18
C PHE A 528 19.70 23.63 7.17
N GLY A 529 18.64 23.91 6.39
CA GLY A 529 17.98 22.91 5.54
C GLY A 529 18.82 22.24 4.44
N LYS A 530 20.08 22.67 4.24
CA LYS A 530 21.03 21.97 3.36
C LYS A 530 21.91 20.97 4.12
N THR A 531 22.31 21.28 5.35
CA THR A 531 23.31 20.52 6.13
C THR A 531 22.68 19.77 7.29
N GLY A 532 21.77 20.41 8.03
CA GLY A 532 21.11 19.82 9.20
C GLY A 532 20.36 18.52 8.92
N PRO A 533 19.68 18.31 7.76
CA PRO A 533 19.05 17.02 7.49
C PRO A 533 20.08 15.89 7.33
N PHE A 534 21.27 16.16 6.77
CA PHE A 534 22.34 15.16 6.68
C PHE A 534 22.90 14.79 8.04
N VAL A 535 23.17 15.78 8.90
CA VAL A 535 23.63 15.53 10.27
C VAL A 535 22.62 14.69 11.05
N THR A 536 21.33 14.99 10.88
CA THR A 536 20.24 14.23 11.50
C THR A 536 20.16 12.79 10.97
N ILE A 537 20.35 12.59 9.67
CA ILE A 537 20.41 11.23 9.07
C ILE A 537 21.62 10.46 9.61
N LEU A 538 22.79 11.09 9.73
CA LEU A 538 23.98 10.45 10.29
C LEU A 538 23.74 10.02 11.75
N PHE A 539 23.09 10.87 12.53
CA PHE A 539 22.66 10.53 13.88
C PHE A 539 21.68 9.36 13.91
N MET A 540 20.68 9.33 13.02
CA MET A 540 19.76 8.19 12.86
C MET A 540 20.47 6.89 12.50
N ILE A 541 21.52 6.94 11.66
CA ILE A 541 22.35 5.78 11.33
C ILE A 541 23.13 5.32 12.56
N PHE A 542 23.69 6.26 13.33
CA PHE A 542 24.35 5.94 14.60
C PHE A 542 23.40 5.24 15.58
N LEU A 543 22.18 5.74 15.72
CA LEU A 543 21.12 5.10 16.53
C LEU A 543 20.81 3.67 16.06
N LEU A 544 20.75 3.45 14.73
CA LEU A 544 20.56 2.11 14.17
C LEU A 544 21.73 1.17 14.46
N ILE A 545 22.97 1.67 14.47
CA ILE A 545 24.14 0.87 14.84
C ILE A 545 24.09 0.48 16.31
N MET A 546 23.70 1.41 17.19
CA MET A 546 23.51 1.12 18.62
C MET A 546 22.41 0.09 18.84
N PHE A 547 21.29 0.16 18.11
CA PHE A 547 20.25 -0.87 18.14
C PHE A 547 20.78 -2.26 17.84
N ILE A 548 21.58 -2.39 16.77
CA ILE A 548 22.16 -3.66 16.34
C ILE A 548 23.07 -4.24 17.43
N ARG A 549 23.79 -3.38 18.15
CA ARG A 549 24.73 -3.79 19.18
C ARG A 549 24.04 -4.20 20.48
N GLU A 550 23.04 -3.44 20.91
CA GLU A 550 22.47 -3.55 22.26
C GLU A 550 21.20 -4.41 22.33
N THR A 551 20.48 -4.57 21.21
CA THR A 551 19.23 -5.34 21.21
C THR A 551 19.46 -6.78 20.82
N HIS A 552 19.02 -7.71 21.68
CA HIS A 552 19.06 -9.14 21.35
C HIS A 552 18.18 -9.43 20.12
N SER A 553 18.69 -10.28 19.21
CA SER A 553 18.03 -10.59 17.93
C SER A 553 17.77 -9.38 17.01
N ALA A 554 18.47 -8.24 17.20
CA ALA A 554 18.30 -7.05 16.35
C ALA A 554 18.45 -7.35 14.86
N LEU A 555 19.38 -8.22 14.47
CA LEU A 555 19.57 -8.63 13.08
C LEU A 555 18.34 -9.35 12.51
N ASP A 556 17.65 -10.17 13.30
CA ASP A 556 16.45 -10.87 12.86
C ASP A 556 15.27 -9.91 12.74
N ILE A 557 15.16 -8.94 13.65
CA ILE A 557 14.16 -7.87 13.57
C ILE A 557 14.39 -6.99 12.33
N LEU A 558 15.65 -6.61 12.07
CA LEU A 558 16.02 -5.86 10.86
C LEU A 558 15.78 -6.67 9.58
N ARG A 559 15.99 -7.99 9.61
CA ARG A 559 15.63 -8.87 8.49
C ARG A 559 14.12 -8.83 8.27
N VAL A 560 13.30 -9.02 9.29
CA VAL A 560 11.84 -8.99 9.15
C VAL A 560 11.37 -7.62 8.62
N SER A 561 11.79 -6.52 9.24
CA SER A 561 11.41 -5.17 8.80
C SER A 561 11.94 -4.84 7.40
N GLY A 562 13.18 -5.23 7.08
CA GLY A 562 13.75 -5.13 5.74
C GLY A 562 12.98 -5.94 4.71
N GLY A 563 12.48 -7.12 5.08
CA GLY A 563 11.61 -7.95 4.26
C GLY A 563 10.26 -7.31 3.98
N LEU A 564 9.64 -6.67 4.98
CA LEU A 564 8.40 -5.91 4.80
C LEU A 564 8.57 -4.74 3.82
N ILE A 565 9.70 -4.03 3.90
CA ILE A 565 10.05 -2.97 2.94
C ILE A 565 10.28 -3.57 1.55
N ALA A 566 11.12 -4.60 1.46
CA ALA A 566 11.51 -5.24 0.22
C ALA A 566 10.31 -5.82 -0.53
N PHE A 567 9.30 -6.35 0.18
CA PHE A 567 8.06 -6.85 -0.40
C PHE A 567 7.28 -5.77 -1.18
N GLY A 568 7.51 -4.49 -0.87
CA GLY A 568 7.00 -3.38 -1.68
C GLY A 568 7.50 -3.43 -3.13
N VAL A 569 8.72 -3.91 -3.39
CA VAL A 569 9.28 -3.97 -4.75
C VAL A 569 8.48 -4.89 -5.68
N PRO A 570 8.26 -6.17 -5.38
CA PRO A 570 7.40 -7.01 -6.21
C PRO A 570 5.95 -6.52 -6.20
N ALA A 571 5.44 -5.98 -5.08
CA ALA A 571 4.09 -5.43 -5.04
C ALA A 571 3.91 -4.27 -6.04
N TYR A 572 4.84 -3.32 -6.10
CA TYR A 572 4.86 -2.23 -7.10
C TYR A 572 4.75 -2.78 -8.52
N PHE A 573 5.59 -3.78 -8.80
CA PHE A 573 5.68 -4.37 -10.12
C PHE A 573 4.46 -5.20 -10.50
N ALA A 574 3.89 -5.95 -9.55
CA ALA A 574 2.61 -6.61 -9.70
C ALA A 574 1.53 -5.59 -10.08
N ILE A 575 1.47 -4.47 -9.34
CA ILE A 575 0.49 -3.40 -9.56
C ILE A 575 0.68 -2.72 -10.91
N GLU A 576 1.92 -2.45 -11.33
CA GLU A 576 2.16 -1.90 -12.68
C GLU A 576 1.73 -2.87 -13.78
N LEU A 577 2.01 -4.18 -13.63
CA LEU A 577 1.52 -5.20 -14.56
C LEU A 577 -0.01 -5.24 -14.62
N PHE A 578 -0.71 -5.02 -13.50
CA PHE A 578 -2.17 -4.94 -13.49
C PHE A 578 -2.73 -3.81 -14.36
N TYR A 579 -1.98 -2.72 -14.54
CA TYR A 579 -2.40 -1.55 -15.31
C TYR A 579 -1.83 -1.49 -16.74
N ASP A 580 -0.91 -2.38 -17.11
CA ASP A 580 -0.32 -2.41 -18.46
C ASP A 580 -1.29 -3.01 -19.51
N LYS A 581 -1.44 -2.31 -20.65
CA LYS A 581 -2.39 -2.67 -21.72
C LYS A 581 -2.11 -4.05 -22.34
N LYS A 582 -0.84 -4.43 -22.50
CA LYS A 582 -0.43 -5.72 -23.06
C LYS A 582 -0.88 -6.87 -22.12
N TYR A 583 -0.73 -6.67 -20.81
CA TYR A 583 -1.12 -7.64 -19.78
C TYR A 583 -2.62 -7.71 -19.56
N VAL A 584 -3.33 -6.58 -19.62
CA VAL A 584 -4.81 -6.58 -19.59
C VAL A 584 -5.36 -7.40 -20.76
N THR A 585 -4.77 -7.27 -21.95
CA THR A 585 -5.17 -8.04 -23.14
C THR A 585 -4.83 -9.53 -23.00
N LEU A 586 -3.65 -9.86 -22.45
CA LEU A 586 -3.28 -11.25 -22.15
C LEU A 586 -4.24 -11.88 -21.13
N ARG A 587 -4.45 -11.24 -19.97
CA ARG A 587 -5.35 -11.77 -18.94
C ARG A 587 -6.72 -12.04 -19.54
N ARG A 588 -7.20 -11.13 -20.39
CA ARG A 588 -8.43 -11.34 -21.14
C ARG A 588 -8.33 -12.58 -22.04
N ASN A 589 -7.28 -12.74 -22.83
CA ASN A 589 -7.09 -13.91 -23.70
C ASN A 589 -6.92 -15.24 -22.94
N ILE A 590 -6.18 -15.27 -21.83
CA ILE A 590 -6.03 -16.46 -20.96
C ILE A 590 -7.37 -16.80 -20.31
N VAL A 591 -8.06 -15.81 -19.73
CA VAL A 591 -9.40 -16.00 -19.17
C VAL A 591 -10.35 -16.49 -20.26
N VAL A 592 -10.23 -16.00 -21.50
CA VAL A 592 -11.00 -16.50 -22.65
C VAL A 592 -10.69 -17.96 -22.92
N HIS A 593 -9.41 -18.36 -22.97
CA HIS A 593 -8.99 -19.74 -23.23
C HIS A 593 -9.39 -20.70 -22.10
N LEU A 594 -9.21 -20.30 -20.84
CA LEU A 594 -9.70 -21.05 -19.68
C LEU A 594 -11.24 -21.09 -19.67
N SER A 595 -11.92 -20.01 -20.03
CA SER A 595 -13.39 -19.96 -20.13
C SER A 595 -13.94 -20.74 -21.33
N HIS A 596 -13.12 -20.97 -22.35
CA HIS A 596 -13.44 -21.83 -23.49
C HIS A 596 -13.62 -23.26 -23.00
N ASN A 597 -12.73 -23.71 -22.10
CA ASN A 597 -12.74 -25.07 -21.54
C ASN A 597 -13.71 -25.26 -20.35
N ILE A 598 -14.04 -24.19 -19.61
CA ILE A 598 -14.85 -24.28 -18.37
C ILE A 598 -16.37 -24.03 -18.61
N HIS A 599 -16.80 -23.75 -19.84
CA HIS A 599 -18.15 -23.33 -20.24
C HIS A 599 -18.65 -21.96 -19.73
N LYS A 600 -19.34 -21.25 -20.64
CA LYS A 600 -20.48 -20.34 -20.41
C LYS A 600 -20.40 -19.48 -19.14
N LEU A 601 -19.84 -18.28 -19.22
CA LEU A 601 -20.45 -17.14 -18.51
C LEU A 601 -21.46 -16.53 -19.49
N PRO A 602 -22.69 -17.08 -19.63
CA PRO A 602 -23.67 -16.42 -20.46
C PRO A 602 -23.91 -15.05 -19.83
N LEU A 603 -24.10 -14.04 -20.67
CA LEU A 603 -24.69 -12.79 -20.22
C LEU A 603 -25.97 -13.17 -19.46
N PRO A 604 -26.07 -12.92 -18.12
CA PRO A 604 -27.19 -13.44 -17.34
C PRO A 604 -28.51 -12.96 -17.95
N GLN A 605 -29.54 -13.81 -18.04
CA GLN A 605 -30.78 -13.47 -18.77
C GLN A 605 -31.37 -12.13 -18.31
N LEU A 606 -31.39 -11.88 -17.00
CA LEU A 606 -31.82 -10.60 -16.42
C LEU A 606 -31.00 -9.39 -16.88
N THR A 607 -29.70 -9.59 -17.14
CA THR A 607 -28.82 -8.55 -17.69
C THR A 607 -29.10 -8.34 -19.17
N PHE A 608 -29.28 -9.42 -19.93
CA PHE A 608 -29.60 -9.37 -21.36
C PHE A 608 -30.94 -8.66 -21.61
N ASN A 609 -32.01 -9.08 -20.91
CA ASN A 609 -33.33 -8.46 -21.02
C ASN A 609 -33.29 -6.96 -20.72
N ARG A 610 -32.48 -6.54 -19.73
CA ARG A 610 -32.26 -5.12 -19.45
C ARG A 610 -31.51 -4.37 -20.54
N ILE A 611 -30.49 -4.99 -21.12
CA ILE A 611 -29.76 -4.36 -22.24
C ILE A 611 -30.73 -4.14 -23.40
N ILE A 612 -31.57 -5.13 -23.72
CA ILE A 612 -32.60 -4.99 -24.77
C ILE A 612 -33.62 -3.90 -24.42
N SER A 613 -34.13 -3.86 -23.18
CA SER A 613 -35.10 -2.82 -22.79
C SER A 613 -34.54 -1.40 -22.93
N PHE A 614 -33.22 -1.22 -22.81
CA PHE A 614 -32.56 0.08 -22.96
C PHE A 614 -32.10 0.38 -24.38
N ALA A 615 -31.67 -0.64 -25.12
CA ALA A 615 -31.26 -0.56 -26.52
C ALA A 615 -32.45 -0.46 -27.48
N GLY A 616 -33.68 -0.68 -27.00
CA GLY A 616 -34.92 -0.49 -27.74
C GLY A 616 -35.44 -1.79 -28.36
N PRO A 617 -36.72 -1.82 -28.74
CA PRO A 617 -37.28 -2.96 -29.45
C PRO A 617 -36.56 -3.10 -30.79
N PHE A 618 -35.98 -4.27 -31.03
CA PHE A 618 -35.37 -4.58 -32.32
C PHE A 618 -36.47 -5.05 -33.28
N THR A 619 -36.30 -4.71 -34.56
CA THR A 619 -37.22 -5.07 -35.64
C THR A 619 -36.39 -5.62 -36.81
N ASN A 620 -37.05 -6.21 -37.82
CA ASN A 620 -36.37 -6.68 -39.04
C ASN A 620 -35.66 -5.56 -39.84
N LYS A 621 -35.83 -4.28 -39.46
CA LYS A 621 -35.13 -3.13 -40.06
C LYS A 621 -33.91 -2.69 -39.26
N THR A 622 -33.75 -3.13 -38.00
CA THR A 622 -32.75 -2.63 -37.07
C THR A 622 -31.34 -3.15 -37.36
N ILE A 623 -30.37 -2.24 -37.46
CA ILE A 623 -28.94 -2.55 -37.55
C ILE A 623 -28.29 -2.41 -36.16
N ILE A 624 -27.68 -3.49 -35.66
CA ILE A 624 -27.14 -3.56 -34.29
C ILE A 624 -25.61 -3.63 -34.33
N MET A 625 -24.96 -2.87 -33.45
CA MET A 625 -23.52 -2.99 -33.18
C MET A 625 -23.27 -3.59 -31.80
N ALA A 626 -22.73 -4.81 -31.77
CA ALA A 626 -22.29 -5.49 -30.56
C ALA A 626 -20.77 -5.31 -30.39
N TYR A 627 -20.39 -4.36 -29.54
CA TYR A 627 -19.00 -3.97 -29.31
C TYR A 627 -18.41 -4.65 -28.06
N ASN A 628 -17.32 -5.39 -28.29
CA ASN A 628 -16.44 -6.03 -27.31
C ASN A 628 -17.09 -7.04 -26.34
N PHE A 629 -18.20 -7.66 -26.74
CA PHE A 629 -18.84 -8.72 -25.97
C PHE A 629 -18.01 -10.01 -25.97
N PRO A 630 -17.66 -10.56 -24.79
CA PRO A 630 -16.91 -11.82 -24.68
C PRO A 630 -17.57 -12.94 -25.47
N LEU A 631 -16.82 -13.57 -26.38
CA LEU A 631 -17.26 -14.72 -27.20
C LEU A 631 -18.56 -14.47 -28.01
N GLY A 632 -18.89 -13.20 -28.29
CA GLY A 632 -20.18 -12.84 -28.91
C GLY A 632 -21.40 -13.26 -28.08
N SER A 633 -21.24 -13.33 -26.75
CA SER A 633 -22.27 -13.79 -25.81
C SER A 633 -23.61 -13.06 -25.93
N PHE A 634 -23.60 -11.77 -26.27
CA PHE A 634 -24.82 -11.00 -26.56
C PHE A 634 -25.50 -11.50 -27.84
N THR A 635 -24.76 -11.60 -28.94
CA THR A 635 -25.27 -12.04 -30.25
C THR A 635 -25.80 -13.47 -30.20
N ARG A 636 -25.10 -14.39 -29.49
CA ARG A 636 -25.60 -15.75 -29.27
C ARG A 636 -26.94 -15.78 -28.52
N ARG A 637 -27.18 -14.82 -27.63
CA ARG A 637 -28.44 -14.70 -26.87
C ARG A 637 -29.57 -14.17 -27.76
N ILE A 638 -29.26 -13.27 -28.70
CA ILE A 638 -30.19 -12.86 -29.76
C ILE A 638 -30.64 -14.07 -30.57
N PHE A 639 -29.72 -14.94 -31.02
CA PHE A 639 -30.10 -16.15 -31.77
C PHE A 639 -31.01 -17.07 -30.98
N LYS A 640 -30.68 -17.31 -29.70
CA LYS A 640 -31.50 -18.16 -28.82
C LYS A 640 -32.88 -17.58 -28.52
N GLY A 641 -33.01 -16.26 -28.52
CA GLY A 641 -34.27 -15.56 -28.27
C GLY A 641 -35.09 -15.27 -29.51
N ASN A 642 -34.64 -15.66 -30.72
CA ASN A 642 -35.26 -15.33 -32.01
C ASN A 642 -35.66 -13.86 -32.15
N ILE A 643 -34.81 -12.95 -31.66
CA ILE A 643 -35.10 -11.52 -31.69
C ILE A 643 -34.86 -10.99 -33.11
N PRO A 644 -35.80 -10.22 -33.71
CA PRO A 644 -35.69 -9.74 -35.09
C PRO A 644 -34.62 -8.66 -35.27
N PHE A 645 -33.87 -8.70 -36.37
CA PHE A 645 -32.87 -7.70 -36.76
C PHE A 645 -32.59 -7.74 -38.28
N LYS A 646 -32.08 -6.64 -38.84
CA LYS A 646 -31.62 -6.56 -40.23
C LYS A 646 -30.19 -7.07 -40.40
N ARG A 647 -29.26 -6.55 -39.59
CA ARG A 647 -27.83 -6.86 -39.66
C ARG A 647 -27.15 -6.61 -38.31
N ILE A 648 -26.18 -7.44 -37.94
CA ILE A 648 -25.39 -7.27 -36.70
C ILE A 648 -23.90 -7.13 -37.02
N TYR A 649 -23.32 -6.02 -36.59
CA TYR A 649 -21.88 -5.82 -36.56
C TYR A 649 -21.29 -6.27 -35.23
N VAL A 650 -20.44 -7.29 -35.25
CA VAL A 650 -19.73 -7.80 -34.06
C VAL A 650 -18.29 -7.30 -34.12
N ALA A 651 -17.93 -6.36 -33.24
CA ALA A 651 -16.60 -5.80 -33.20
C ALA A 651 -15.89 -6.20 -31.90
N ASN A 652 -14.71 -6.80 -31.98
CA ASN A 652 -14.01 -7.29 -30.78
C ASN A 652 -12.48 -7.09 -30.86
N GLN A 653 -11.85 -6.86 -29.72
CA GLN A 653 -10.41 -6.62 -29.60
C GLN A 653 -9.59 -7.92 -29.52
N SER A 654 -10.24 -9.08 -29.32
CA SER A 654 -9.55 -10.38 -29.32
C SER A 654 -9.78 -11.11 -30.64
N LYS A 655 -8.69 -11.42 -31.35
CA LYS A 655 -8.74 -12.25 -32.58
C LYS A 655 -9.31 -13.64 -32.28
N GLU A 656 -9.00 -14.18 -31.12
CA GLU A 656 -9.44 -15.52 -30.73
C GLU A 656 -10.94 -15.55 -30.43
N GLU A 657 -11.46 -14.54 -29.71
CA GLU A 657 -12.91 -14.42 -29.48
C GLU A 657 -13.68 -14.30 -30.81
N ILE A 658 -13.10 -13.61 -31.81
CA ILE A 658 -13.68 -13.50 -33.16
C ILE A 658 -13.66 -14.83 -33.89
N ARG A 659 -12.54 -15.56 -33.86
CA ARG A 659 -12.41 -16.87 -34.51
C ARG A 659 -13.45 -17.84 -33.94
N VAL A 660 -13.46 -18.01 -32.62
CA VAL A 660 -14.40 -18.88 -31.91
C VAL A 660 -15.85 -18.45 -32.14
N PHE A 661 -16.11 -17.15 -32.23
CA PHE A 661 -17.46 -16.67 -32.57
C PHE A 661 -17.86 -17.09 -33.98
N LYS A 662 -17.01 -16.86 -35.00
CA LYS A 662 -17.25 -17.18 -36.41
C LYS A 662 -17.54 -18.67 -36.65
N GLU A 663 -16.78 -19.56 -36.00
CA GLU A 663 -16.96 -21.02 -36.10
C GLU A 663 -18.33 -21.48 -35.57
N ASN A 664 -18.93 -20.71 -34.65
CA ASN A 664 -20.16 -21.06 -33.95
C ASN A 664 -21.38 -20.23 -34.41
N ILE A 665 -21.31 -19.54 -35.55
CA ILE A 665 -22.45 -18.81 -36.11
C ILE A 665 -23.40 -19.80 -36.78
N PRO A 666 -24.70 -19.86 -36.39
CA PRO A 666 -25.67 -20.71 -37.07
C PRO A 666 -25.80 -20.30 -38.54
N VAL A 667 -25.91 -21.27 -39.45
CA VAL A 667 -25.92 -21.06 -40.92
C VAL A 667 -26.94 -19.99 -41.33
N LYS A 668 -28.16 -20.05 -40.78
CA LYS A 668 -29.26 -19.09 -41.01
C LYS A 668 -28.88 -17.62 -40.79
N TYR A 669 -27.90 -17.32 -39.93
CA TYR A 669 -27.54 -15.95 -39.56
C TYR A 669 -26.21 -15.46 -40.17
N LYS A 670 -25.48 -16.31 -40.91
CA LYS A 670 -24.12 -15.97 -41.41
C LYS A 670 -24.10 -14.72 -42.29
N GLU A 671 -25.06 -14.56 -43.19
CA GLU A 671 -25.14 -13.41 -44.11
C GLU A 671 -25.59 -12.11 -43.43
N LEU A 672 -26.19 -12.23 -42.25
CA LEU A 672 -26.69 -11.09 -41.48
C LEU A 672 -25.64 -10.55 -40.49
N ILE A 673 -24.44 -11.15 -40.42
CA ILE A 673 -23.42 -10.84 -39.41
C ILE A 673 -22.08 -10.45 -40.03
N ASN A 674 -21.62 -9.25 -39.70
CA ASN A 674 -20.31 -8.76 -40.09
C ASN A 674 -19.40 -8.69 -38.87
N VAL A 675 -18.29 -9.42 -38.88
CA VAL A 675 -17.37 -9.52 -37.74
C VAL A 675 -16.08 -8.73 -38.01
N HIS A 676 -15.80 -7.74 -37.17
CA HIS A 676 -14.66 -6.83 -37.32
C HIS A 676 -13.66 -7.00 -36.17
N PHE A 677 -12.37 -7.12 -36.53
CA PHE A 677 -11.29 -7.14 -35.55
C PHE A 677 -10.78 -5.73 -35.24
N LEU A 678 -10.78 -5.37 -33.96
CA LEU A 678 -10.39 -4.05 -33.49
C LEU A 678 -8.92 -4.03 -33.06
N ARG A 679 -8.03 -3.47 -33.91
CA ARG A 679 -6.62 -3.20 -33.53
C ARG A 679 -6.49 -2.07 -32.50
N THR A 680 -7.44 -1.14 -32.47
CA THR A 680 -7.50 -0.02 -31.53
C THR A 680 -8.91 0.15 -30.98
N VAL A 681 -9.09 1.09 -30.04
CA VAL A 681 -10.41 1.42 -29.47
C VAL A 681 -11.26 2.28 -30.43
N LYS A 682 -10.72 2.64 -31.60
CA LYS A 682 -11.50 3.38 -32.60
C LYS A 682 -12.58 2.47 -33.19
N ILE A 683 -13.77 3.03 -33.33
CA ILE A 683 -14.87 2.38 -34.05
C ILE A 683 -14.55 2.50 -35.55
N PRO A 684 -14.56 1.39 -36.31
CA PRO A 684 -14.26 1.44 -37.74
C PRO A 684 -15.20 2.39 -38.48
N SER A 685 -14.65 3.35 -39.24
CA SER A 685 -15.42 4.32 -40.02
C SER A 685 -16.15 3.69 -41.21
N GLU A 686 -15.73 2.50 -41.63
CA GLU A 686 -16.27 1.72 -42.75
C GLU A 686 -17.63 1.05 -42.44
N LEU A 687 -18.13 1.16 -41.20
CA LEU A 687 -19.27 0.37 -40.72
C LEU A 687 -20.66 0.88 -41.10
N GLY A 688 -20.76 2.01 -41.82
CA GLY A 688 -22.06 2.64 -42.11
C GLY A 688 -22.78 3.14 -40.85
N THR A 689 -24.05 3.49 -40.95
CA THR A 689 -24.87 3.93 -39.80
C THR A 689 -25.54 2.75 -39.09
N VAL A 690 -25.59 2.78 -37.76
CA VAL A 690 -26.21 1.73 -36.91
C VAL A 690 -27.34 2.32 -36.06
N ASP A 691 -28.41 1.55 -35.90
CA ASP A 691 -29.60 1.97 -35.13
C ASP A 691 -29.46 1.72 -33.64
N SER A 692 -28.67 0.72 -33.25
CA SER A 692 -28.41 0.41 -31.85
C SER A 692 -26.95 0.07 -31.59
N PHE A 693 -26.31 0.79 -30.66
CA PHE A 693 -24.94 0.54 -30.25
C PHE A 693 -24.87 -0.03 -28.82
N ILE A 694 -24.29 -1.22 -28.68
CA ILE A 694 -24.25 -1.93 -27.41
C ILE A 694 -22.80 -2.30 -27.11
N SER A 695 -22.32 -1.94 -25.92
CA SER A 695 -20.92 -2.13 -25.53
C SER A 695 -20.79 -2.79 -24.16
N PHE A 696 -19.75 -3.63 -24.00
CA PHE A 696 -19.42 -4.33 -22.77
C PHE A 696 -18.09 -3.85 -22.18
N ASN A 697 -18.14 -3.24 -20.99
CA ASN A 697 -16.99 -2.74 -20.21
C ASN A 697 -16.10 -1.67 -20.86
N ASP A 698 -16.30 -1.28 -22.12
CA ASP A 698 -15.31 -0.50 -22.87
C ASP A 698 -14.99 0.88 -22.30
N LEU A 699 -16.01 1.68 -21.92
CA LEU A 699 -15.80 2.98 -21.28
C LEU A 699 -14.89 2.90 -20.05
N GLY A 700 -14.86 1.74 -19.39
CA GLY A 700 -13.97 1.47 -18.29
C GLY A 700 -12.49 1.34 -18.67
N HIS A 701 -12.17 0.97 -19.92
CA HIS A 701 -10.83 0.61 -20.40
C HIS A 701 -10.28 1.52 -21.51
N VAL A 702 -11.11 2.37 -22.11
CA VAL A 702 -10.66 3.33 -23.14
C VAL A 702 -9.70 4.37 -22.54
N LYS A 703 -8.67 4.78 -23.30
CA LYS A 703 -7.71 5.80 -22.82
C LYS A 703 -8.34 7.19 -22.72
N ASP A 704 -9.17 7.53 -23.69
CA ASP A 704 -9.93 8.77 -23.76
C ASP A 704 -11.40 8.44 -24.01
N MET A 705 -12.25 8.72 -23.01
CA MET A 705 -13.68 8.44 -23.10
C MET A 705 -14.39 9.41 -24.03
N SER A 706 -13.95 10.66 -24.13
CA SER A 706 -14.57 11.68 -24.99
C SER A 706 -14.41 11.30 -26.46
N VAL A 707 -13.19 10.93 -26.86
CA VAL A 707 -12.91 10.50 -28.25
C VAL A 707 -13.70 9.23 -28.61
N PHE A 708 -13.85 8.31 -27.66
CA PHE A 708 -14.64 7.09 -27.87
C PHE A 708 -16.13 7.37 -28.03
N VAL A 709 -16.72 8.19 -27.14
CA VAL A 709 -18.13 8.59 -27.24
C VAL A 709 -18.39 9.37 -28.53
N HIS A 710 -17.48 10.26 -28.92
CA HIS A 710 -17.57 10.99 -30.19
C HIS A 710 -17.53 10.06 -31.41
N SER A 711 -16.66 9.05 -31.41
CA SER A 711 -16.59 8.04 -32.48
C SER A 711 -17.87 7.22 -32.58
N MET A 712 -18.48 6.87 -31.45
CA MET A 712 -19.74 6.12 -31.39
C MET A 712 -20.91 6.95 -31.91
N ARG A 713 -20.99 8.23 -31.54
CA ARG A 713 -21.98 9.17 -32.07
C ARG A 713 -21.94 9.27 -33.60
N LYS A 714 -20.76 9.23 -34.23
CA LYS A 714 -20.63 9.32 -35.69
C LYS A 714 -21.28 8.15 -36.42
N VAL A 715 -21.23 6.96 -35.84
CA VAL A 715 -21.76 5.72 -36.42
C VAL A 715 -23.25 5.55 -36.08
N LEU A 716 -23.75 6.17 -35.02
CA LEU A 716 -25.17 6.10 -34.65
C LEU A 716 -26.08 6.84 -35.66
N SER A 717 -27.16 6.21 -36.09
CA SER A 717 -28.22 6.83 -36.91
C SER A 717 -28.96 7.94 -36.14
N LYS A 718 -29.72 8.77 -36.85
CA LYS A 718 -30.56 9.81 -36.24
C LYS A 718 -31.66 9.12 -35.40
N ASN A 719 -31.80 9.49 -34.13
CA ASN A 719 -32.62 8.79 -33.12
C ASN A 719 -32.14 7.37 -32.73
N GLY A 720 -30.94 6.96 -33.17
CA GLY A 720 -30.36 5.68 -32.80
C GLY A 720 -30.16 5.57 -31.28
N THR A 721 -30.24 4.35 -30.75
CA THR A 721 -30.12 4.05 -29.33
C THR A 721 -28.71 3.56 -28.98
N PHE A 722 -28.31 3.72 -27.72
CA PHE A 722 -27.09 3.08 -27.22
C PHE A 722 -27.27 2.53 -25.82
N CYS A 723 -26.50 1.49 -25.48
CA CYS A 723 -26.42 0.91 -24.15
C CYS A 723 -24.99 0.40 -23.85
N PHE A 724 -24.31 1.04 -22.91
CA PHE A 724 -23.07 0.56 -22.32
C PHE A 724 -23.39 -0.21 -21.05
N TYR A 725 -23.00 -1.48 -21.01
CA TYR A 725 -23.05 -2.30 -19.80
C TYR A 725 -21.64 -2.45 -19.23
N ILE A 726 -21.45 -1.99 -18.00
CA ILE A 726 -20.16 -2.00 -17.32
C ILE A 726 -20.27 -2.74 -15.99
N ARG A 727 -19.37 -3.69 -15.78
CA ARG A 727 -19.28 -4.55 -14.61
C ARG A 727 -17.93 -4.35 -13.94
N HIS A 728 -17.94 -3.71 -12.78
CA HIS A 728 -16.79 -3.61 -11.89
C HIS A 728 -16.85 -4.69 -10.81
N SER A 729 -15.68 -5.24 -10.47
CA SER A 729 -15.49 -5.98 -9.21
C SER A 729 -14.12 -5.67 -8.61
N LEU A 730 -13.85 -6.19 -7.40
CA LEU A 730 -12.50 -6.20 -6.82
C LEU A 730 -11.45 -6.79 -7.78
N ILE A 731 -11.84 -7.74 -8.62
CA ILE A 731 -10.93 -8.49 -9.52
C ILE A 731 -11.02 -7.98 -10.97
N ASN A 732 -12.15 -7.39 -11.39
CA ASN A 732 -12.37 -6.91 -12.76
C ASN A 732 -12.30 -5.38 -12.80
N MET A 733 -11.07 -4.89 -12.88
CA MET A 733 -10.68 -3.49 -12.74
C MET A 733 -10.65 -2.76 -14.07
N SER A 734 -11.37 -1.65 -14.14
CA SER A 734 -11.31 -0.76 -15.30
C SER A 734 -10.53 0.51 -14.94
N PRO A 735 -9.53 0.94 -15.73
CA PRO A 735 -8.74 2.14 -15.50
C PRO A 735 -9.54 3.43 -15.26
N ASN A 736 -10.78 3.49 -15.78
CA ASN A 736 -11.69 4.64 -15.64
C ASN A 736 -12.82 4.41 -14.63
N ALA A 737 -12.75 3.38 -13.78
CA ALA A 737 -13.85 3.01 -12.88
C ALA A 737 -14.36 4.18 -12.02
N LEU A 738 -13.47 5.06 -11.56
CA LEU A 738 -13.84 6.26 -10.78
C LEU A 738 -14.69 7.23 -11.60
N VAL A 739 -14.37 7.44 -12.87
CA VAL A 739 -15.12 8.37 -13.74
C VAL A 739 -16.45 7.74 -14.16
N VAL A 740 -16.43 6.46 -14.53
CA VAL A 740 -17.64 5.70 -14.94
C VAL A 740 -18.65 5.57 -13.81
N GLU A 741 -18.19 5.47 -12.56
CA GLU A 741 -19.07 5.43 -11.40
C GLU A 741 -19.66 6.79 -10.99
N ASP A 742 -19.12 7.90 -11.51
CA ASP A 742 -19.58 9.26 -11.26
C ASP A 742 -20.69 9.64 -12.25
N LYS A 743 -21.95 9.55 -11.77
CA LYS A 743 -23.14 9.88 -12.57
C LYS A 743 -23.05 11.27 -13.21
N LYS A 744 -22.57 12.29 -12.48
CA LYS A 744 -22.53 13.66 -13.01
C LYS A 744 -21.51 13.79 -14.14
N LYS A 745 -20.30 13.26 -13.95
CA LYS A 745 -19.24 13.30 -14.97
C LYS A 745 -19.63 12.52 -16.23
N ILE A 746 -20.25 11.35 -16.08
CA ILE A 746 -20.70 10.55 -17.24
C ILE A 746 -21.84 11.24 -17.98
N LEU A 747 -22.84 11.77 -17.27
CA LEU A 747 -23.91 12.51 -17.95
C LEU A 747 -23.36 13.74 -18.68
N ALA A 748 -22.42 14.47 -18.08
CA ALA A 748 -21.76 15.60 -18.72
C ALA A 748 -20.96 15.20 -19.97
N LEU A 749 -20.21 14.09 -19.90
CA LEU A 749 -19.43 13.55 -21.02
C LEU A 749 -20.31 13.29 -22.26
N PHE A 750 -21.45 12.63 -22.06
CA PHE A 750 -22.38 12.29 -23.15
C PHE A 750 -23.19 13.49 -23.64
N ARG A 751 -23.63 14.37 -22.72
CA ARG A 751 -24.35 15.60 -23.09
C ARG A 751 -23.48 16.57 -23.89
N LYS A 752 -22.17 16.61 -23.64
CA LYS A 752 -21.22 17.40 -24.45
C LYS A 752 -21.20 16.97 -25.92
N GLU A 753 -21.54 15.72 -26.18
CA GLU A 753 -21.68 15.15 -27.52
C GLU A 753 -23.14 15.18 -28.01
N ASN A 754 -24.01 16.02 -27.44
CA ASN A 754 -25.44 16.14 -27.77
C ASN A 754 -26.20 14.80 -27.74
N LEU A 755 -25.84 13.90 -26.82
CA LEU A 755 -26.56 12.64 -26.63
C LEU A 755 -27.52 12.76 -25.44
N GLN A 756 -28.77 12.34 -25.64
CA GLN A 756 -29.68 12.09 -24.52
C GLN A 756 -29.20 10.86 -23.78
N VAL A 757 -28.95 10.96 -22.48
CA VAL A 757 -28.32 9.89 -21.70
C VAL A 757 -28.97 9.73 -20.33
N THR A 758 -29.15 8.47 -19.95
CA THR A 758 -29.61 8.02 -18.64
C THR A 758 -28.56 7.11 -18.01
N TYR A 759 -28.46 7.19 -16.68
CA TYR A 759 -27.47 6.45 -15.90
C TYR A 759 -28.17 5.60 -14.83
N LEU A 760 -27.92 4.29 -14.83
CA LEU A 760 -28.44 3.36 -13.86
C LEU A 760 -27.32 2.52 -13.24
N LYS A 761 -27.16 2.61 -11.91
CA LYS A 761 -26.15 1.87 -11.13
C LYS A 761 -26.83 0.93 -10.16
N LYS A 762 -26.43 -0.35 -10.19
CA LYS A 762 -26.82 -1.35 -9.19
C LYS A 762 -25.58 -1.87 -8.47
N ARG A 763 -25.58 -1.80 -7.14
CA ARG A 763 -24.47 -2.23 -6.28
C ARG A 763 -24.87 -3.47 -5.50
N ARG A 764 -23.99 -4.46 -5.40
CA ARG A 764 -24.14 -5.64 -4.54
C ARG A 764 -22.77 -6.03 -3.97
N LEU A 765 -22.55 -5.84 -2.66
CA LEU A 765 -21.23 -5.91 -1.98
C LEU A 765 -20.12 -5.22 -2.81
N PHE A 766 -19.21 -6.03 -3.37
CA PHE A 766 -18.02 -5.65 -4.14
C PHE A 766 -18.21 -5.68 -5.66
N LYS A 767 -19.44 -5.90 -6.15
CA LYS A 767 -19.78 -5.92 -7.58
C LYS A 767 -20.68 -4.74 -7.90
N THR A 768 -20.26 -3.92 -8.86
CA THR A 768 -21.06 -2.80 -9.38
C THR A 768 -21.44 -3.11 -10.83
N LYS A 769 -22.73 -3.02 -11.14
CA LYS A 769 -23.26 -3.05 -12.50
C LYS A 769 -23.74 -1.66 -12.87
N ILE A 770 -23.29 -1.13 -13.99
CA ILE A 770 -23.63 0.20 -14.49
C ILE A 770 -24.19 0.04 -15.90
N PHE A 771 -25.30 0.71 -16.15
CA PHE A 771 -25.91 0.86 -17.46
C PHE A 771 -25.92 2.34 -17.80
N ILE A 772 -25.29 2.70 -18.92
CA ILE A 772 -25.33 4.05 -19.48
C ILE A 772 -26.00 3.90 -20.84
N TYR A 773 -27.20 4.45 -20.97
CA TYR A 773 -28.03 4.22 -22.14
C TYR A 773 -28.77 5.49 -22.55
N GLY A 774 -29.22 5.54 -23.79
CA GLY A 774 -29.80 6.77 -24.31
C GLY A 774 -29.99 6.76 -25.81
N ARG A 775 -30.12 7.96 -26.38
CA ARG A 775 -30.36 8.19 -27.81
C ARG A 775 -29.53 9.36 -28.33
N LYS A 776 -29.23 9.32 -29.63
CA LYS A 776 -28.58 10.43 -30.35
C LYS A 776 -29.58 11.47 -30.81
#